data_AF-A0ABD1EBI8-F1
#
_entry.id   AF-A0ABD1EBI8-F1
#
_cell.length_a   1.000
_cell.length_b   1.000
_cell.length_c   1.000
_cell.angle_alpha   90.00
_cell.angle_beta   90.00
_cell.angle_gamma   90.00
#
_symmetry.space_group_name_H-M   'P 1'
#
loop_
_entity.id
_entity.type
_entity.pdbx_description
1 polymer ?
#
loop_
_entity_poly.entity_id
_entity_poly.type
_entity_poly.pdbx_seq_one_letter_code
_entity_poly.pdbx_strand_id
1 'polypeptide(L)'
;MDSTDNKKISLESMSKEDLIKKHKNLLVFMQKLKVVKDELQEENTNLKKQLGESQTDNVTSELLEKLTNEKLILVTEIEDLKVKKKHFEEQCSKLETENVSYGRQIKRLTDENDQLISDLSVLEAQVIELHKLGVEQKSQLLDIEKASEETLTKCTEEIKCLKEKLRNKENEVSELMNEVQALKIIQNNSNGNTNCDKINEIEDLKLKNEHLISEVSEGKNLNQKLKDKVTLYHAKLKNFALKIKEIKEEKSEILNLFKSYTEQIKEWKEQLYNVGNELDKLVKDLQNENVKLQEAYEAKTEENQSSLCRYEAQLGSLEKEIEAKQVAFNELKKNHEKLQEELKLKNENLLESIQKYTETNANLIVAKEKLKQLSVLEQSFETEQKFTKESNEEIQRLSENIKQLEEKLKLSESNRQTPSSIADLKRENSELLSEMNQMNQALKERGESISQLEVHCEEMEKKLQLYEFQASRNVEKEETIRNLSKELDSLRNNEQTMEISNLKAEIVALKDRLQADSAYADTETMSTSTISRSEEANRLKDLEGSWEERYGKLRTLAVKFKSKIKELEKEREQLLTKQTTSVKTIQSLQKTIDELQDDFEESKKENKQLLAKLNSVAENISKDKQQLVENEEVISKLQKEIEELCNDKKSVDEWKKKVSGKIQTLRKELEAKNLLIKEAENRTQELENELKNRNLDLQREQDSHKQTKNLLEQSSNECKKNSMLNLEMQDYERSVKELTQKIEKQTREIQNLHTQLETQKNTVSVLREQNKLLEERIEEEQKNGNSTSIEISAYKKNMADLEELVQQKDDKLSDLNKLIETVRSENEELSRELPKVISEHQKTLSQVKGERDRLRNELLGVQQNLRDVRDVLKLREDELETMKTEYENYKVRAQSILKKNQNRDLGMEEKLQEEVSDIKSINEKLKLELSELKQKFDDSEVTTCELKKERDQLNRKIKEMEIDIEELRQSYEQLNIKHQKTVAEHVETVRNLKVHADTLSQCYRQQLAEQEVRHNREIIELQSRLEKVPGPVETPVNALSNMPREEGEGSESVETNPVPNNVHPIPLERLLDSTSDDEMSFLKKSLLEQESKVIHLTALLSDTEQDLAKHVQMNKVLKEEIRRQQRSVEREEHAENLEYLKNVVFKFVTLNSGDERTRLVPVLNTILKLSPEEARKLTMVAKGDPGIKGWASYLPMWPSPNKP
;
A
#
# COMPACT_ATOMS: atom_id res chain seq x y z
N MET A 1 -63.79 -46.25 -40.51
CA MET A 1 -63.99 -47.71 -40.50
C MET A 1 -65.18 -48.01 -41.40
N ASP A 2 -64.93 -48.77 -42.45
CA ASP A 2 -65.95 -49.46 -43.23
C ASP A 2 -66.77 -50.39 -42.33
N SER A 3 -68.08 -50.42 -42.53
CA SER A 3 -68.85 -51.67 -42.61
C SER A 3 -70.32 -51.33 -42.89
N THR A 4 -70.69 -51.54 -44.14
CA THR A 4 -72.06 -51.77 -44.60
C THR A 4 -72.71 -52.91 -43.83
N ASP A 5 -73.91 -52.72 -43.29
CA ASP A 5 -74.91 -53.79 -43.32
C ASP A 5 -76.36 -53.28 -43.25
N ASN A 6 -77.09 -53.70 -44.28
CA ASN A 6 -78.51 -53.50 -44.49
C ASN A 6 -79.33 -54.30 -43.48
N LYS A 7 -80.28 -53.65 -42.81
CA LYS A 7 -81.59 -54.26 -42.54
C LYS A 7 -82.72 -53.27 -42.85
N LYS A 8 -83.09 -53.23 -44.13
CA LYS A 8 -84.42 -52.79 -44.57
C LYS A 8 -85.45 -53.75 -43.95
N ILE A 9 -86.29 -53.26 -43.04
CA ILE A 9 -87.50 -53.96 -42.62
C ILE A 9 -88.69 -53.07 -42.96
N SER A 10 -89.34 -53.49 -44.04
CA SER A 10 -90.67 -53.20 -44.59
C SER A 10 -91.42 -51.95 -44.10
N LEU A 11 -91.46 -50.93 -44.96
CA LEU A 11 -92.36 -49.77 -44.89
C LEU A 11 -93.78 -50.08 -45.40
N GLU A 12 -94.08 -51.32 -45.78
CA GLU A 12 -95.32 -51.68 -46.48
C GLU A 12 -96.50 -52.08 -45.59
N SER A 13 -96.39 -51.99 -44.25
CA SER A 13 -97.48 -52.33 -43.33
C SER A 13 -97.87 -51.24 -42.32
N MET A 14 -97.30 -50.03 -42.43
CA MET A 14 -97.63 -48.93 -41.51
C MET A 14 -98.68 -47.99 -42.11
N SER A 15 -99.71 -47.66 -41.33
CA SER A 15 -100.76 -46.73 -41.76
C SER A 15 -100.19 -45.35 -42.09
N LYS A 16 -100.84 -44.59 -42.98
CA LYS A 16 -100.39 -43.25 -43.41
C LYS A 16 -100.16 -42.32 -42.21
N GLU A 17 -100.95 -42.47 -41.15
CA GLU A 17 -100.81 -41.69 -39.92
C GLU A 17 -99.57 -42.07 -39.11
N ASP A 18 -99.18 -43.34 -39.07
CA ASP A 18 -97.96 -43.79 -38.39
C ASP A 18 -96.70 -43.35 -39.14
N LEU A 19 -96.74 -43.31 -40.47
CA LEU A 19 -95.66 -42.76 -41.29
C LEU A 19 -95.46 -41.26 -41.04
N ILE A 20 -96.57 -40.51 -40.97
CA ILE A 20 -96.55 -39.07 -40.68
C ILE A 20 -96.03 -38.81 -39.27
N LYS A 21 -96.45 -39.60 -38.27
CA LYS A 21 -95.94 -39.49 -36.89
C LYS A 21 -94.44 -39.76 -36.83
N LYS A 22 -93.96 -40.78 -37.54
CA LYS A 22 -92.53 -41.11 -37.59
C LYS A 22 -91.72 -40.02 -38.29
N HIS A 23 -92.23 -39.43 -39.37
CA HIS A 23 -91.60 -38.30 -40.05
C HIS A 23 -91.60 -37.04 -39.19
N LYS A 24 -92.68 -36.74 -38.47
CA LYS A 24 -92.72 -35.62 -37.50
C LYS A 24 -91.72 -35.81 -36.37
N ASN A 25 -91.63 -37.02 -35.82
CA ASN A 25 -90.66 -37.35 -34.79
C ASN A 25 -89.21 -37.26 -35.29
N LEU A 26 -88.95 -37.70 -36.53
CA LEU A 26 -87.65 -37.51 -37.19
C LEU A 26 -87.33 -36.03 -37.42
N LEU A 27 -88.33 -35.21 -37.74
CA LEU A 27 -88.16 -33.77 -37.95
C LEU A 27 -87.85 -33.04 -36.64
N VAL A 28 -88.55 -33.38 -35.55
CA VAL A 28 -88.25 -32.87 -34.21
C VAL A 28 -86.87 -33.33 -33.73
N PHE A 29 -86.49 -34.58 -34.03
CA PHE A 29 -85.16 -35.09 -33.70
C PHE A 29 -84.05 -34.37 -34.50
N MET A 30 -84.27 -34.12 -35.79
CA MET A 30 -83.35 -33.32 -36.61
C MET A 30 -83.21 -31.88 -36.08
N GLN A 31 -84.32 -31.29 -35.64
CA GLN A 31 -84.32 -29.93 -35.10
C GLN A 31 -83.55 -29.85 -33.78
N LYS A 32 -83.67 -30.85 -32.90
CA LYS A 32 -82.85 -30.96 -31.69
C LYS A 32 -81.37 -31.19 -31.98
N LEU A 33 -81.03 -32.06 -32.95
CA LEU A 33 -79.64 -32.28 -33.36
C LEU A 33 -79.01 -31.02 -33.96
N LYS A 34 -79.80 -30.18 -34.65
CA LYS A 34 -79.31 -28.91 -35.18
C LYS A 34 -78.97 -27.92 -34.06
N VAL A 35 -79.84 -27.79 -33.04
CA VAL A 35 -79.56 -26.93 -31.88
C VAL A 35 -78.30 -27.36 -31.14
N VAL A 36 -78.14 -28.66 -30.87
CA VAL A 36 -76.92 -29.19 -30.22
C VAL A 36 -75.66 -28.96 -31.07
N LYS A 37 -75.77 -29.08 -32.41
CA LYS A 37 -74.65 -28.80 -33.30
C LYS A 37 -74.27 -27.32 -33.26
N ASP A 38 -75.25 -26.43 -33.26
CA ASP A 38 -75.02 -24.98 -33.22
C ASP A 38 -74.39 -24.56 -31.88
N GLU A 39 -74.84 -25.13 -30.74
CA GLU A 39 -74.24 -24.94 -29.41
C GLU A 39 -72.79 -25.44 -29.35
N LEU A 40 -72.50 -26.63 -29.89
CA LEU A 40 -71.12 -27.15 -29.95
C LEU A 40 -70.23 -26.33 -30.89
N GLN A 41 -70.79 -25.72 -31.95
CA GLN A 41 -70.04 -24.84 -32.82
C GLN A 41 -69.68 -23.53 -32.12
N GLU A 42 -70.59 -22.98 -31.32
CA GLU A 42 -70.37 -21.78 -30.51
C GLU A 42 -69.32 -22.01 -29.42
N GLU A 43 -69.38 -23.15 -28.72
CA GLU A 43 -68.37 -23.55 -27.74
C GLU A 43 -66.98 -23.73 -28.39
N ASN A 44 -66.91 -24.33 -29.58
CA ASN A 44 -65.65 -24.46 -30.34
C ASN A 44 -65.09 -23.09 -30.78
N THR A 45 -65.96 -22.13 -31.12
CA THR A 45 -65.52 -20.77 -31.43
C THR A 45 -65.01 -20.03 -30.20
N ASN A 46 -65.63 -20.22 -29.03
CA ASN A 46 -65.16 -19.64 -27.77
C ASN A 46 -63.84 -20.26 -27.31
N LEU A 47 -63.68 -21.58 -27.41
CA LEU A 47 -62.43 -22.26 -27.09
C LEU A 47 -61.30 -21.84 -28.03
N LYS A 48 -61.57 -21.64 -29.32
CA LYS A 48 -60.57 -21.08 -30.25
C LYS A 48 -60.19 -19.63 -29.93
N LYS A 49 -61.15 -18.84 -29.43
CA LYS A 49 -60.89 -17.46 -29.02
C LYS A 49 -60.02 -17.41 -27.75
N GLN A 50 -60.31 -18.26 -26.77
CA GLN A 50 -59.48 -18.42 -25.57
C GLN A 50 -58.08 -18.97 -25.88
N LEU A 51 -57.96 -19.88 -26.84
CA LEU A 51 -56.65 -20.40 -27.26
C LEU A 51 -55.84 -19.33 -28.03
N GLY A 52 -56.50 -18.46 -28.79
CA GLY A 52 -55.87 -17.32 -29.46
C GLY A 52 -55.38 -16.25 -28.49
N GLU A 53 -56.14 -15.98 -27.42
CA GLU A 53 -55.77 -15.03 -26.36
C GLU A 53 -54.59 -15.55 -25.50
N SER A 54 -54.42 -16.87 -25.38
CA SER A 54 -53.27 -17.48 -24.66
C SER A 54 -51.99 -17.63 -25.50
N GLN A 55 -52.03 -17.35 -26.81
CA GLN A 55 -50.85 -17.37 -27.70
C GLN A 55 -50.26 -15.98 -27.98
N THR A 56 -50.81 -14.94 -27.35
CA THR A 56 -50.30 -13.56 -27.41
C THR A 56 -49.76 -13.08 -26.05
N ASP A 57 -49.15 -13.98 -25.28
CA ASP A 57 -48.37 -13.57 -24.11
C ASP A 57 -47.01 -13.02 -24.57
N ASN A 58 -46.95 -11.70 -24.73
CA ASN A 58 -45.72 -10.89 -24.85
C ASN A 58 -44.64 -11.29 -23.83
N VAL A 59 -45.05 -11.90 -22.71
CA VAL A 59 -44.18 -12.42 -21.65
C VAL A 59 -43.18 -13.45 -22.17
N THR A 60 -43.54 -14.30 -23.14
CA THR A 60 -42.60 -15.31 -23.66
C THR A 60 -41.56 -14.73 -24.60
N SER A 61 -41.91 -13.69 -25.37
CA SER A 61 -40.96 -12.97 -26.24
C SER A 61 -40.07 -12.03 -25.43
N GLU A 62 -40.61 -11.30 -24.45
CA GLU A 62 -39.81 -10.46 -23.56
C GLU A 62 -38.87 -11.29 -22.68
N LEU A 63 -39.30 -12.44 -22.18
CA LEU A 63 -38.43 -13.31 -21.39
C LEU A 63 -37.32 -13.90 -22.25
N LEU A 64 -37.61 -14.29 -23.50
CA LEU A 64 -36.58 -14.71 -24.46
C LEU A 64 -35.61 -13.58 -24.80
N GLU A 65 -36.09 -12.36 -25.01
CA GLU A 65 -35.26 -11.20 -25.32
C GLU A 65 -34.41 -10.79 -24.10
N LYS A 66 -34.96 -10.89 -22.88
CA LYS A 66 -34.24 -10.63 -21.64
C LYS A 66 -33.20 -11.70 -21.35
N LEU A 67 -33.54 -12.98 -21.48
CA LEU A 67 -32.54 -14.06 -21.39
C LEU A 67 -31.47 -13.92 -22.48
N THR A 68 -31.83 -13.49 -23.68
CA THR A 68 -30.87 -13.32 -24.78
C THR A 68 -29.93 -12.13 -24.50
N ASN A 69 -30.45 -11.02 -23.99
CA ASN A 69 -29.65 -9.87 -23.57
C ASN A 69 -28.75 -10.20 -22.38
N GLU A 70 -29.25 -10.95 -21.40
CA GLU A 70 -28.46 -11.37 -20.24
C GLU A 70 -27.36 -12.37 -20.64
N LYS A 71 -27.65 -13.30 -21.56
CA LYS A 71 -26.62 -14.16 -22.17
C LYS A 71 -25.60 -13.36 -22.95
N LEU A 72 -26.02 -12.32 -23.66
CA LEU A 72 -25.11 -11.46 -24.43
C LEU A 72 -24.17 -10.70 -23.50
N ILE A 73 -24.69 -10.14 -22.40
CA ILE A 73 -23.90 -9.46 -21.36
C ILE A 73 -22.88 -10.41 -20.74
N LEU A 74 -23.30 -11.61 -20.35
CA LEU A 74 -22.40 -12.63 -19.79
C LEU A 74 -21.33 -13.08 -20.80
N VAL A 75 -21.68 -13.20 -22.09
CA VAL A 75 -20.71 -13.53 -23.14
C VAL A 75 -19.72 -12.39 -23.35
N THR A 76 -20.15 -11.13 -23.32
CA THR A 76 -19.26 -9.97 -23.40
C THR A 76 -18.34 -9.87 -22.18
N GLU A 77 -18.84 -10.12 -20.96
CA GLU A 77 -18.02 -10.14 -19.75
C GLU A 77 -17.00 -11.28 -19.77
N ILE A 78 -17.39 -12.46 -20.25
CA ILE A 78 -16.46 -13.59 -20.43
C ILE A 78 -15.36 -13.23 -21.43
N GLU A 79 -15.70 -12.54 -22.52
CA GLU A 79 -14.72 -12.14 -23.53
C GLU A 79 -13.78 -11.03 -23.00
N ASP A 80 -14.31 -10.06 -22.26
CA ASP A 80 -13.52 -9.03 -21.58
C ASP A 80 -12.59 -9.64 -20.51
N LEU A 81 -13.06 -10.65 -19.77
CA LEU A 81 -12.24 -11.40 -18.82
C LEU A 81 -11.15 -12.22 -19.53
N LYS A 82 -11.42 -12.79 -20.71
CA LYS A 82 -10.38 -13.46 -21.51
C LYS A 82 -9.34 -12.47 -22.04
N VAL A 83 -9.74 -11.29 -22.49
CA VAL A 83 -8.81 -10.24 -22.93
C VAL A 83 -7.95 -9.76 -21.76
N LYS A 84 -8.55 -9.54 -20.59
CA LYS A 84 -7.81 -9.20 -19.36
C LYS A 84 -6.86 -10.32 -18.96
N LYS A 85 -7.29 -11.60 -19.01
CA LYS A 85 -6.43 -12.75 -18.74
C LYS A 85 -5.23 -12.80 -19.69
N LYS A 86 -5.44 -12.60 -20.99
CA LYS A 86 -4.37 -12.56 -21.99
C LYS A 86 -3.40 -11.39 -21.75
N HIS A 87 -3.93 -10.23 -21.36
CA HIS A 87 -3.11 -9.07 -21.01
C HIS A 87 -2.22 -9.35 -19.78
N PHE A 88 -2.76 -10.00 -18.75
CA PHE A 88 -1.99 -10.43 -17.59
C PHE A 88 -0.97 -11.51 -17.94
N GLU A 89 -1.30 -12.47 -18.81
CA GLU A 89 -0.33 -13.47 -19.30
C GLU A 89 0.83 -12.81 -20.08
N GLU A 90 0.55 -11.81 -20.92
CA GLU A 90 1.58 -11.03 -21.63
C GLU A 90 2.42 -10.16 -20.67
N GLN A 91 1.81 -9.55 -19.65
CA GLN A 91 2.55 -8.81 -18.62
C GLN A 91 3.43 -9.74 -17.78
N CYS A 92 2.91 -10.89 -17.35
CA CYS A 92 3.70 -11.90 -16.64
C CYS A 92 4.87 -12.38 -17.50
N SER A 93 4.66 -12.62 -18.81
CA SER A 93 5.74 -13.01 -19.72
C SER A 93 6.80 -11.91 -19.88
N LYS A 94 6.42 -10.63 -19.92
CA LYS A 94 7.37 -9.51 -19.97
C LYS A 94 8.18 -9.41 -18.68
N LEU A 95 7.53 -9.46 -17.52
CA LEU A 95 8.19 -9.47 -16.22
C LEU A 95 9.11 -10.68 -16.05
N GLU A 96 8.74 -11.83 -16.60
CA GLU A 96 9.57 -13.03 -16.62
C GLU A 96 10.80 -12.85 -17.52
N THR A 97 10.68 -12.20 -18.67
CA THR A 97 11.83 -11.84 -19.52
C THR A 97 12.75 -10.80 -18.87
N GLU A 98 12.19 -9.81 -18.16
CA GLU A 98 12.96 -8.82 -17.40
C GLU A 98 13.69 -9.47 -16.23
N ASN A 99 13.04 -10.36 -15.46
CA ASN A 99 13.68 -11.14 -14.41
C ASN A 99 14.82 -12.02 -14.93
N VAL A 100 14.66 -12.62 -16.12
CA VAL A 100 15.73 -13.39 -16.78
C VAL A 100 16.88 -12.47 -17.22
N SER A 101 16.58 -11.26 -17.70
CA SER A 101 17.59 -10.26 -18.06
C SER A 101 18.39 -9.79 -16.84
N TYR A 102 17.71 -9.41 -15.75
CA TYR A 102 18.34 -9.04 -14.49
C TYR A 102 19.12 -10.21 -13.88
N GLY A 103 18.61 -11.44 -13.98
CA GLY A 103 19.35 -12.65 -13.59
C GLY A 103 20.65 -12.83 -14.36
N ARG A 104 20.66 -12.55 -15.67
CA ARG A 104 21.88 -12.58 -16.50
C ARG A 104 22.84 -11.44 -16.16
N GLN A 105 22.34 -10.25 -15.86
CA GLN A 105 23.16 -9.11 -15.46
C GLN A 105 23.83 -9.35 -14.10
N ILE A 106 23.06 -9.84 -13.12
CA ILE A 106 23.60 -10.23 -11.80
C ILE A 106 24.67 -11.31 -11.99
N LYS A 107 24.44 -12.30 -12.85
CA LYS A 107 25.44 -13.35 -13.11
C LYS A 107 26.72 -12.77 -13.72
N ARG A 108 26.64 -11.89 -14.71
CA ARG A 108 27.82 -11.22 -15.29
C ARG A 108 28.60 -10.43 -14.25
N LEU A 109 27.92 -9.60 -13.45
CA LEU A 109 28.55 -8.83 -12.38
C LEU A 109 29.15 -9.75 -11.29
N THR A 110 28.52 -10.91 -11.05
CA THR A 110 29.03 -11.91 -10.11
C THR A 110 30.30 -12.55 -10.65
N ASP A 111 30.33 -12.92 -11.93
CA ASP A 111 31.49 -13.53 -12.59
C ASP A 111 32.65 -12.51 -12.71
N GLU A 112 32.35 -11.23 -12.99
CA GLU A 112 33.33 -10.12 -12.98
C GLU A 112 33.90 -9.89 -11.59
N ASN A 113 33.07 -9.89 -10.54
CA ASN A 113 33.54 -9.77 -9.16
C ASN A 113 34.40 -10.97 -8.74
N ASP A 114 34.04 -12.20 -9.16
CA ASP A 114 34.85 -13.39 -8.87
C ASP A 114 36.20 -13.35 -9.61
N GLN A 115 36.23 -12.80 -10.83
CA GLN A 115 37.47 -12.56 -11.56
C GLN A 115 38.33 -11.49 -10.87
N LEU A 116 37.75 -10.37 -10.44
CA LEU A 116 38.47 -9.32 -9.71
C LEU A 116 39.01 -9.82 -8.37
N ILE A 117 38.27 -10.67 -7.65
CA ILE A 117 38.75 -11.31 -6.42
C ILE A 117 39.93 -12.25 -6.73
N SER A 118 39.87 -12.99 -7.83
CA SER A 118 40.99 -13.83 -8.28
C SER A 118 42.22 -12.99 -8.61
N ASP A 119 42.04 -11.88 -9.34
CA ASP A 119 43.13 -10.97 -9.72
C ASP A 119 43.73 -10.27 -8.50
N LEU A 120 42.90 -9.85 -7.53
CA LEU A 120 43.36 -9.32 -6.24
C LEU A 120 44.16 -10.37 -5.45
N SER A 121 43.71 -11.63 -5.43
CA SER A 121 44.46 -12.70 -4.76
C SER A 121 45.82 -12.97 -5.41
N VAL A 122 45.90 -12.88 -6.75
CA VAL A 122 47.17 -12.97 -7.48
C VAL A 122 48.08 -11.78 -7.16
N LEU A 123 47.54 -10.57 -7.12
CA LEU A 123 48.29 -9.36 -6.74
C LEU A 123 48.79 -9.44 -5.29
N GLU A 124 47.96 -9.91 -4.35
CA GLU A 124 48.36 -10.14 -2.96
C GLU A 124 49.50 -11.15 -2.87
N ALA A 125 49.44 -12.24 -3.63
CA ALA A 125 50.53 -13.22 -3.70
C ALA A 125 51.83 -12.61 -4.25
N GLN A 126 51.73 -11.78 -5.30
CA GLN A 126 52.88 -11.07 -5.85
C GLN A 126 53.47 -10.04 -4.86
N VAL A 127 52.62 -9.32 -4.11
CA VAL A 127 53.07 -8.38 -3.07
C VAL A 127 53.76 -9.12 -1.93
N ILE A 128 53.27 -10.29 -1.52
CA ILE A 128 53.93 -11.14 -0.51
C ILE A 128 55.29 -11.62 -1.02
N GLU A 129 55.39 -12.02 -2.28
CA GLU A 129 56.65 -12.46 -2.90
C GLU A 129 57.66 -11.29 -3.02
N LEU A 130 57.21 -10.11 -3.44
CA LEU A 130 58.01 -8.88 -3.46
C LEU A 130 58.46 -8.46 -2.06
N HIS A 131 57.60 -8.59 -1.05
CA HIS A 131 57.96 -8.33 0.34
C HIS A 131 59.01 -9.33 0.82
N LYS A 132 58.89 -10.62 0.48
CA LYS A 132 59.90 -11.64 0.80
C LYS A 132 61.24 -11.33 0.15
N LEU A 133 61.25 -10.97 -1.14
CA LEU A 133 62.43 -10.51 -1.87
C LEU A 133 63.03 -9.25 -1.23
N GLY A 134 62.21 -8.29 -0.83
CA GLY A 134 62.65 -7.08 -0.13
C GLY A 134 63.31 -7.37 1.22
N VAL A 135 62.76 -8.33 1.98
CA VAL A 135 63.36 -8.80 3.25
C VAL A 135 64.69 -9.52 3.00
N GLU A 136 64.77 -10.38 1.97
CA GLU A 136 66.01 -11.06 1.58
C GLU A 136 67.08 -10.05 1.12
N GLN A 137 66.73 -9.07 0.30
CA GLN A 137 67.63 -7.99 -0.12
C GLN A 137 68.11 -7.15 1.06
N LYS A 138 67.24 -6.83 2.01
CA LYS A 138 67.60 -6.12 3.24
C LYS A 138 68.56 -6.93 4.11
N SER A 139 68.37 -8.24 4.21
CA SER A 139 69.30 -9.13 4.91
C SER A 139 70.67 -9.17 4.23
N GLN A 140 70.70 -9.29 2.90
CA GLN A 140 71.94 -9.28 2.12
C GLN A 140 72.68 -7.94 2.24
N LEU A 141 71.96 -6.81 2.21
CA LEU A 141 72.54 -5.49 2.45
C LEU A 141 73.13 -5.37 3.86
N LEU A 142 72.44 -5.88 4.88
CA LEU A 142 72.94 -5.88 6.26
C LEU A 142 74.22 -6.73 6.40
N ASP A 143 74.29 -7.86 5.71
CA ASP A 143 75.48 -8.71 5.71
C ASP A 143 76.65 -8.08 4.95
N ILE A 144 76.38 -7.36 3.85
CA ILE A 144 77.36 -6.55 3.13
C ILE A 144 77.83 -5.38 3.99
N GLU A 145 76.94 -4.69 4.71
CA GLU A 145 77.27 -3.61 5.64
C GLU A 145 78.19 -4.12 6.76
N LYS A 146 77.87 -5.25 7.39
CA LYS A 146 78.74 -5.88 8.40
C LYS A 146 80.11 -6.26 7.84
N ALA A 147 80.16 -6.85 6.63
CA ALA A 147 81.42 -7.17 5.97
C ALA A 147 82.21 -5.90 5.61
N SER A 148 81.52 -4.80 5.27
CA SER A 148 82.14 -3.50 4.99
C SER A 148 82.69 -2.86 6.27
N GLU A 149 82.01 -2.99 7.42
CA GLU A 149 82.52 -2.54 8.72
C GLU A 149 83.71 -3.37 9.19
N GLU A 150 83.70 -4.69 8.98
CA GLU A 150 84.84 -5.56 9.28
C GLU A 150 86.06 -5.26 8.39
N THR A 151 85.85 -4.90 7.13
CA THR A 151 86.95 -4.50 6.25
C THR A 151 87.44 -3.08 6.56
N LEU A 152 86.56 -2.16 6.95
CA LEU A 152 86.92 -0.81 7.39
C LEU A 152 87.70 -0.83 8.71
N THR A 153 87.33 -1.69 9.66
CA THR A 153 88.06 -1.90 10.92
C THR A 153 89.46 -2.46 10.65
N LYS A 154 89.59 -3.47 9.78
CA LYS A 154 90.92 -3.97 9.34
C LYS A 154 91.76 -2.91 8.63
N CYS A 155 91.16 -2.14 7.70
CA CYS A 155 91.86 -1.04 7.03
C CYS A 155 92.28 0.07 8.00
N THR A 156 91.46 0.41 9.00
CA THR A 156 91.82 1.41 10.01
C THR A 156 92.93 0.93 10.95
N GLU A 157 92.95 -0.36 11.30
CA GLU A 157 94.07 -0.99 12.01
C GLU A 157 95.36 -1.02 11.18
N GLU A 158 95.28 -1.35 9.89
CA GLU A 158 96.42 -1.29 8.96
C GLU A 158 96.94 0.14 8.78
N ILE A 159 96.05 1.14 8.63
CA ILE A 159 96.43 2.56 8.56
C ILE A 159 97.08 3.00 9.86
N LYS A 160 96.62 2.51 11.03
CA LYS A 160 97.24 2.80 12.33
C LYS A 160 98.65 2.22 12.42
N CYS A 161 98.83 0.98 11.98
CA CYS A 161 100.15 0.31 11.91
C CYS A 161 101.10 1.01 10.92
N LEU A 162 100.59 1.45 9.76
CA LEU A 162 101.36 2.20 8.77
C LEU A 162 101.73 3.60 9.29
N LYS A 163 100.84 4.29 10.01
CA LYS A 163 101.15 5.56 10.67
C LYS A 163 102.22 5.41 11.74
N GLU A 164 102.21 4.32 12.50
CA GLU A 164 103.23 4.04 13.51
C GLU A 164 104.59 3.72 12.87
N LYS A 165 104.59 2.96 11.76
CA LYS A 165 105.80 2.75 10.93
C LYS A 165 106.32 4.04 10.31
N LEU A 166 105.43 4.92 9.80
CA LEU A 166 105.81 6.22 9.25
C LEU A 166 106.45 7.10 10.34
N ARG A 167 105.86 7.13 11.54
CA ARG A 167 106.39 7.87 12.69
C ARG A 167 107.77 7.36 13.12
N ASN A 168 107.99 6.05 13.11
CA ASN A 168 109.30 5.47 13.37
C ASN A 168 110.32 5.84 12.29
N LYS A 169 109.92 5.86 11.01
CA LYS A 169 110.78 6.34 9.91
C LYS A 169 111.04 7.84 9.95
N GLU A 170 110.09 8.66 10.38
CA GLU A 170 110.30 10.10 10.60
C GLU A 170 111.30 10.36 11.73
N ASN A 171 111.25 9.57 12.82
CA ASN A 171 112.25 9.64 13.89
C ASN A 171 113.64 9.21 13.40
N GLU A 172 113.72 8.14 12.61
CA GLU A 172 114.97 7.65 12.00
C GLU A 172 115.56 8.67 11.00
N VAL A 173 114.71 9.35 10.22
CA VAL A 173 115.12 10.45 9.33
C VAL A 173 115.57 11.67 10.14
N SER A 174 114.93 11.97 11.27
CA SER A 174 115.37 13.04 12.17
C SER A 174 116.74 12.73 12.80
N GLU A 175 117.02 11.48 13.14
CA GLU A 175 118.33 11.03 13.62
C GLU A 175 119.40 11.11 12.51
N LEU A 176 119.10 10.62 11.31
CA LEU A 176 119.99 10.73 10.14
C LEU A 176 120.21 12.19 9.72
N MET A 177 119.23 13.07 9.87
CA MET A 177 119.37 14.50 9.55
C MET A 177 120.29 15.20 10.57
N ASN A 178 120.23 14.81 11.84
CA ASN A 178 121.17 15.25 12.88
C ASN A 178 122.59 14.70 12.63
N GLU A 179 122.72 13.49 12.05
CA GLU A 179 123.99 12.85 11.70
C GLU A 179 124.62 13.45 10.42
N VAL A 180 123.81 13.79 9.41
CA VAL A 180 124.24 14.52 8.19
C VAL A 180 124.63 15.96 8.51
N GLN A 181 124.00 16.60 9.51
CA GLN A 181 124.36 17.93 9.96
C GLN A 181 125.67 17.93 10.78
N ALA A 182 126.00 16.80 11.44
CA ALA A 182 127.30 16.56 12.08
C ALA A 182 128.42 16.21 11.08
N LEU A 183 128.10 15.53 9.96
CA LEU A 183 129.07 15.15 8.92
C LEU A 183 129.37 16.27 7.91
N LYS A 184 128.54 17.31 7.81
CA LYS A 184 128.79 18.49 6.94
C LYS A 184 129.83 19.48 7.51
N ILE A 185 130.33 19.24 8.73
CA ILE A 185 131.38 20.05 9.39
C ILE A 185 132.79 19.46 9.16
N ILE A 186 132.95 18.25 8.61
CA ILE A 186 134.26 17.61 8.39
C ILE A 186 134.35 16.99 6.99
N GLN A 187 134.36 17.80 5.92
CA GLN A 187 134.98 17.42 4.63
C GLN A 187 135.15 18.60 3.65
N ASN A 188 135.65 19.73 4.14
CA ASN A 188 136.50 20.59 3.31
C ASN A 188 137.91 20.02 3.40
N ASN A 189 138.39 19.35 2.35
CA ASN A 189 139.80 19.35 1.91
C ASN A 189 140.05 18.34 0.77
N SER A 190 141.03 18.67 -0.06
CA SER A 190 141.69 17.90 -1.15
C SER A 190 140.90 17.68 -2.44
N ASN A 191 141.07 18.53 -3.47
CA ASN A 191 142.17 18.59 -4.46
C ASN A 191 142.29 17.37 -5.39
N GLY A 192 142.16 17.63 -6.70
CA GLY A 192 143.29 17.49 -7.62
C GLY A 192 143.31 16.33 -8.63
N ASN A 193 142.96 16.68 -9.87
CA ASN A 193 143.81 16.64 -11.07
C ASN A 193 144.05 15.36 -11.92
N THR A 194 144.08 15.64 -13.24
CA THR A 194 144.89 15.07 -14.37
C THR A 194 144.54 13.70 -14.95
N ASN A 195 144.81 13.36 -16.22
CA ASN A 195 144.99 14.00 -17.55
C ASN A 195 145.39 12.83 -18.50
N CYS A 196 145.51 13.08 -19.81
CA CYS A 196 146.20 12.25 -20.84
C CYS A 196 145.43 11.01 -21.36
N ASP A 197 145.44 10.64 -22.66
CA ASP A 197 146.50 10.81 -23.65
C ASP A 197 146.02 10.96 -25.10
N LYS A 198 146.96 11.44 -25.91
CA LYS A 198 146.87 11.97 -27.27
C LYS A 198 147.50 11.00 -28.30
N ILE A 199 147.09 11.18 -29.56
CA ILE A 199 147.86 10.98 -30.82
C ILE A 199 148.01 9.55 -31.36
N ASN A 200 147.33 9.29 -32.48
CA ASN A 200 147.96 8.85 -33.73
C ASN A 200 147.09 9.32 -34.90
N GLU A 201 147.52 10.45 -35.45
CA GLU A 201 146.87 11.21 -36.50
C GLU A 201 147.60 10.92 -37.83
N ILE A 202 146.83 10.90 -38.93
CA ILE A 202 147.24 11.33 -40.28
C ILE A 202 147.43 10.27 -41.39
N GLU A 203 147.24 8.96 -41.15
CA GLU A 203 147.18 7.98 -42.27
C GLU A 203 145.82 7.26 -42.47
N ASP A 204 144.97 7.25 -41.45
CA ASP A 204 143.59 6.74 -41.53
C ASP A 204 142.58 7.78 -42.09
N LEU A 205 142.95 9.05 -42.22
CA LEU A 205 142.03 10.15 -42.56
C LEU A 205 141.53 10.16 -44.02
N LYS A 206 142.06 9.29 -44.90
CA LYS A 206 141.52 9.11 -46.27
C LYS A 206 140.47 8.02 -46.37
N LEU A 207 140.62 6.90 -45.65
CA LEU A 207 139.58 5.86 -45.53
C LEU A 207 138.43 6.29 -44.61
N LYS A 208 138.72 7.14 -43.62
CA LYS A 208 137.69 7.73 -42.76
C LYS A 208 136.80 8.73 -43.50
N ASN A 209 137.25 9.39 -44.57
CA ASN A 209 136.44 10.40 -45.25
C ASN A 209 135.34 9.80 -46.16
N GLU A 210 135.54 8.60 -46.72
CA GLU A 210 134.45 7.84 -47.38
C GLU A 210 133.50 7.18 -46.36
N HIS A 211 134.04 6.69 -45.24
CA HIS A 211 133.22 6.14 -44.16
C HIS A 211 132.36 7.21 -43.46
N LEU A 212 132.91 8.42 -43.25
CA LEU A 212 132.20 9.57 -42.69
C LEU A 212 131.07 10.08 -43.60
N ILE A 213 131.18 9.96 -44.93
CA ILE A 213 130.07 10.33 -45.84
C ILE A 213 128.94 9.29 -45.75
N SER A 214 129.27 8.00 -45.57
CA SER A 214 128.28 6.94 -45.32
C SER A 214 127.63 7.08 -43.94
N GLU A 215 128.42 7.33 -42.89
CA GLU A 215 127.93 7.60 -41.51
C GLU A 215 127.12 8.91 -41.43
N VAL A 216 127.43 9.94 -42.22
CA VAL A 216 126.62 11.17 -42.30
C VAL A 216 125.31 10.92 -43.06
N SER A 217 125.28 9.99 -44.03
CA SER A 217 124.04 9.58 -44.71
C SER A 217 123.15 8.71 -43.83
N GLU A 218 123.73 7.78 -43.06
CA GLU A 218 123.04 7.01 -42.03
C GLU A 218 122.60 7.89 -40.86
N GLY A 219 123.42 8.84 -40.46
CA GLY A 219 123.10 9.86 -39.46
C GLY A 219 121.95 10.76 -39.89
N LYS A 220 121.86 11.16 -41.17
CA LYS A 220 120.70 11.88 -41.72
C LYS A 220 119.42 11.04 -41.73
N ASN A 221 119.51 9.76 -42.10
CA ASN A 221 118.38 8.83 -42.03
C ASN A 221 117.94 8.54 -40.59
N LEU A 222 118.88 8.42 -39.66
CA LEU A 222 118.60 8.22 -38.24
C LEU A 222 117.98 9.47 -37.62
N ASN A 223 118.46 10.65 -37.99
CA ASN A 223 117.93 11.94 -37.54
C ASN A 223 116.52 12.20 -38.11
N GLN A 224 116.25 11.80 -39.36
CA GLN A 224 114.91 11.82 -39.92
C GLN A 224 113.96 10.85 -39.18
N LYS A 225 114.40 9.61 -38.91
CA LYS A 225 113.64 8.65 -38.10
C LYS A 225 113.41 9.14 -36.66
N LEU A 226 114.36 9.86 -36.07
CA LEU A 226 114.23 10.47 -34.75
C LEU A 226 113.22 11.61 -34.79
N LYS A 227 113.25 12.45 -35.83
CA LYS A 227 112.30 13.52 -36.06
C LYS A 227 110.89 12.97 -36.26
N ASP A 228 110.72 11.89 -37.02
CA ASP A 228 109.44 11.20 -37.20
C ASP A 228 108.93 10.54 -35.91
N LYS A 229 109.83 10.01 -35.07
CA LYS A 229 109.46 9.54 -33.73
C LYS A 229 109.06 10.69 -32.80
N VAL A 230 109.75 11.82 -32.85
CA VAL A 230 109.42 13.00 -32.05
C VAL A 230 108.09 13.60 -32.48
N THR A 231 107.79 13.67 -33.78
CA THR A 231 106.47 14.12 -34.27
C THR A 231 105.38 13.12 -33.91
N LEU A 232 105.65 11.81 -33.96
CA LEU A 232 104.71 10.78 -33.50
C LEU A 232 104.45 10.87 -31.99
N TYR A 233 105.48 11.07 -31.17
CA TYR A 233 105.31 11.24 -29.72
C TYR A 233 104.62 12.57 -29.38
N HIS A 234 104.90 13.63 -30.13
CA HIS A 234 104.18 14.90 -29.98
C HIS A 234 102.71 14.76 -30.36
N ALA A 235 102.38 14.04 -31.44
CA ALA A 235 101.01 13.72 -31.82
C ALA A 235 100.30 12.85 -30.78
N LYS A 236 100.98 11.86 -30.20
CA LYS A 236 100.46 11.05 -29.09
C LYS A 236 100.24 11.88 -27.83
N LEU A 237 101.18 12.75 -27.46
CA LEU A 237 101.04 13.67 -26.32
C LEU A 237 99.88 14.65 -26.53
N LYS A 238 99.69 15.17 -27.75
CA LYS A 238 98.55 16.01 -28.11
C LYS A 238 97.23 15.26 -27.99
N ASN A 239 97.17 14.01 -28.46
CA ASN A 239 95.99 13.16 -28.29
C ASN A 239 95.72 12.80 -26.82
N PHE A 240 96.76 12.57 -26.02
CA PHE A 240 96.60 12.37 -24.57
C PHE A 240 96.10 13.64 -23.88
N ALA A 241 96.60 14.82 -24.25
CA ALA A 241 96.11 16.09 -23.73
C ALA A 241 94.63 16.33 -24.08
N LEU A 242 94.20 15.98 -25.29
CA LEU A 242 92.79 16.04 -25.70
C LEU A 242 91.92 15.07 -24.88
N LYS A 243 92.34 13.80 -24.75
CA LYS A 243 91.61 12.82 -23.92
C LYS A 243 91.54 13.23 -22.45
N ILE A 244 92.60 13.82 -21.90
CA ILE A 244 92.57 14.36 -20.52
C ILE A 244 91.58 15.52 -20.40
N LYS A 245 91.39 16.31 -21.47
CA LYS A 245 90.40 17.39 -21.49
C LYS A 245 88.97 16.83 -21.53
N GLU A 246 88.70 15.85 -22.40
CA GLU A 246 87.42 15.14 -22.49
C GLU A 246 87.04 14.50 -21.14
N ILE A 247 87.98 13.78 -20.50
CA ILE A 247 87.75 13.18 -19.17
C ILE A 247 87.45 14.24 -18.09
N LYS A 248 88.05 15.43 -18.18
CA LYS A 248 87.75 16.53 -17.24
C LYS A 248 86.37 17.14 -17.49
N GLU A 249 85.96 17.25 -18.75
CA GLU A 249 84.63 17.72 -19.14
C GLU A 249 83.55 16.72 -18.66
N GLU A 250 83.73 15.42 -18.93
CA GLU A 250 82.85 14.33 -18.44
C GLU A 250 82.78 14.29 -16.91
N LYS A 251 83.92 14.45 -16.21
CA LYS A 251 83.94 14.55 -14.75
C LYS A 251 83.10 15.73 -14.25
N SER A 252 83.13 16.86 -14.95
CA SER A 252 82.35 18.05 -14.57
C SER A 252 80.85 17.82 -14.75
N GLU A 253 80.45 17.12 -15.81
CA GLU A 253 79.07 16.75 -16.09
C GLU A 253 78.53 15.78 -15.04
N ILE A 254 79.30 14.73 -14.71
CA ILE A 254 78.95 13.79 -13.64
C ILE A 254 78.81 14.51 -12.30
N LEU A 255 79.69 15.47 -12.00
CA LEU A 255 79.62 16.24 -10.76
C LEU A 255 78.38 17.15 -10.71
N ASN A 256 77.97 17.71 -11.84
CA ASN A 256 76.75 18.51 -11.95
C ASN A 256 75.49 17.64 -11.82
N LEU A 257 75.48 16.45 -12.43
CA LEU A 257 74.41 15.47 -12.23
C LEU A 257 74.30 15.04 -10.77
N PHE A 258 75.42 14.74 -10.11
CA PHE A 258 75.43 14.40 -8.68
C PHE A 258 74.87 15.54 -7.81
N LYS A 259 75.19 16.80 -8.13
CA LYS A 259 74.61 17.96 -7.44
C LYS A 259 73.10 18.05 -7.65
N SER A 260 72.63 17.90 -8.89
CA SER A 260 71.21 17.91 -9.20
C SER A 260 70.43 16.82 -8.46
N TYR A 261 70.95 15.57 -8.46
CA TYR A 261 70.33 14.49 -7.68
C TYR A 261 70.37 14.74 -6.17
N THR A 262 71.45 15.33 -5.66
CA THR A 262 71.52 15.70 -4.23
C THR A 262 70.49 16.76 -3.87
N GLU A 263 70.19 17.69 -4.78
CA GLU A 263 69.20 18.74 -4.60
C GLU A 263 67.78 18.19 -4.67
N GLN A 264 67.50 17.30 -5.63
CA GLN A 264 66.22 16.57 -5.70
C GLN A 264 65.96 15.70 -4.46
N ILE A 265 66.98 15.01 -3.93
CA ILE A 265 66.84 14.23 -2.69
C ILE A 265 66.51 15.14 -1.49
N LYS A 266 67.02 16.37 -1.45
CA LYS A 266 66.64 17.34 -0.40
C LYS A 266 65.18 17.77 -0.54
N GLU A 267 64.75 18.05 -1.76
CA GLU A 267 63.37 18.44 -2.05
C GLU A 267 62.38 17.32 -1.70
N TRP A 268 62.68 16.07 -2.06
CA TRP A 268 61.87 14.92 -1.66
C TRP A 268 61.83 14.71 -0.15
N LYS A 269 62.94 14.95 0.56
CA LYS A 269 62.95 14.89 2.04
C LYS A 269 62.05 15.97 2.65
N GLU A 270 62.05 17.17 2.09
CA GLU A 270 61.21 18.27 2.56
C GLU A 270 59.73 18.02 2.26
N GLN A 271 59.41 17.48 1.07
CA GLN A 271 58.05 17.06 0.73
C GLN A 271 57.55 15.93 1.63
N LEU A 272 58.37 14.91 1.89
CA LEU A 272 58.03 13.83 2.82
C LEU A 272 57.82 14.34 4.25
N TYR A 273 58.62 15.31 4.69
CA TYR A 273 58.45 15.94 5.99
C TYR A 273 57.13 16.73 6.09
N ASN A 274 56.76 17.46 5.04
CA ASN A 274 55.50 18.21 4.99
C ASN A 274 54.28 17.29 4.97
N VAL A 275 54.30 16.26 4.11
CA VAL A 275 53.23 15.24 4.06
C VAL A 275 53.15 14.49 5.39
N GLY A 276 54.28 14.17 6.00
CA GLY A 276 54.33 13.58 7.34
C GLY A 276 53.64 14.46 8.39
N ASN A 277 53.90 15.77 8.40
CA ASN A 277 53.27 16.71 9.33
C ASN A 277 51.76 16.90 9.08
N GLU A 278 51.32 16.88 7.82
CA GLU A 278 49.90 16.93 7.47
C GLU A 278 49.16 15.66 7.90
N LEU A 279 49.76 14.49 7.68
CA LEU A 279 49.23 13.23 8.17
C LEU A 279 49.13 13.22 9.69
N ASP A 280 50.16 13.72 10.38
CA ASP A 280 50.21 13.79 11.84
C ASP A 280 49.16 14.77 12.42
N LYS A 281 48.79 15.83 11.68
CA LYS A 281 47.66 16.70 12.00
C LYS A 281 46.33 15.98 11.79
N LEU A 282 46.14 15.33 10.63
CA LEU A 282 44.91 14.61 10.32
C LEU A 282 44.63 13.49 11.32
N VAL A 283 45.68 12.77 11.75
CA VAL A 283 45.58 11.74 12.79
C VAL A 283 45.16 12.35 14.14
N LYS A 284 45.69 13.52 14.51
CA LYS A 284 45.28 14.23 15.73
C LYS A 284 43.84 14.71 15.66
N ASP A 285 43.40 15.21 14.50
CA ASP A 285 42.03 15.66 14.29
C ASP A 285 41.04 14.49 14.38
N LEU A 286 41.35 13.35 13.75
CA LEU A 286 40.56 12.10 13.85
C LEU A 286 40.55 11.54 15.28
N GLN A 287 41.64 11.66 16.04
CA GLN A 287 41.66 11.29 17.45
C GLN A 287 40.77 12.19 18.30
N ASN A 288 40.81 13.51 18.06
CA ASN A 288 39.95 14.46 18.77
C ASN A 288 38.46 14.25 18.45
N GLU A 289 38.14 13.93 17.19
CA GLU A 289 36.78 13.64 16.76
C GLU A 289 36.26 12.33 17.38
N ASN A 290 37.09 11.27 17.42
CA ASN A 290 36.75 10.04 18.14
C ASN A 290 36.49 10.28 19.63
N VAL A 291 37.29 11.11 20.31
CA VAL A 291 37.06 11.44 21.73
C VAL A 291 35.71 12.17 21.90
N LYS A 292 35.40 13.14 21.04
CA LYS A 292 34.09 13.84 21.10
C LYS A 292 32.91 12.91 20.84
N LEU A 293 33.03 12.00 19.87
CA LEU A 293 32.00 11.00 19.59
C LEU A 293 31.81 10.06 20.77
N GLN A 294 32.90 9.67 21.45
CA GLN A 294 32.85 8.83 22.63
C GLN A 294 32.20 9.54 23.83
N GLU A 295 32.54 10.79 24.09
CA GLU A 295 31.88 11.63 25.11
C GLU A 295 30.38 11.82 24.82
N ALA A 296 30.01 12.05 23.55
CA ALA A 296 28.61 12.17 23.15
C ALA A 296 27.83 10.86 23.32
N TYR A 297 28.47 9.72 23.03
CA TYR A 297 27.90 8.40 23.25
C TYR A 297 27.66 8.13 24.74
N GLU A 298 28.65 8.42 25.59
CA GLU A 298 28.56 8.28 27.04
C GLU A 298 27.44 9.16 27.63
N ALA A 299 27.34 10.43 27.21
CA ALA A 299 26.26 11.32 27.62
C ALA A 299 24.87 10.80 27.20
N LYS A 300 24.74 10.24 25.99
CA LYS A 300 23.47 9.66 25.54
C LYS A 300 23.10 8.40 26.30
N THR A 301 24.07 7.57 26.67
CA THR A 301 23.82 6.41 27.53
C THR A 301 23.36 6.81 28.92
N GLU A 302 23.94 7.85 29.53
CA GLU A 302 23.49 8.36 30.84
C GLU A 302 22.08 8.95 30.79
N GLU A 303 21.73 9.68 29.72
CA GLU A 303 20.38 10.22 29.50
C GLU A 303 19.34 9.10 29.35
N ASN A 304 19.66 8.07 28.56
CA ASN A 304 18.80 6.91 28.38
C ASN A 304 18.62 6.14 29.70
N GLN A 305 19.69 5.97 30.48
CA GLN A 305 19.65 5.27 31.76
C GLN A 305 18.83 6.05 32.80
N SER A 306 18.91 7.38 32.80
CA SER A 306 18.09 8.26 33.64
C SER A 306 16.61 8.20 33.27
N SER A 307 16.31 8.10 31.96
CA SER A 307 14.94 7.96 31.45
C SER A 307 14.34 6.60 31.82
N LEU A 308 15.12 5.52 31.69
CA LEU A 308 14.72 4.17 32.11
C LEU A 308 14.35 4.14 33.60
N CYS A 309 15.18 4.75 34.44
CA CYS A 309 14.97 4.83 35.89
C CYS A 309 13.67 5.59 36.25
N ARG A 310 13.29 6.62 35.46
CA ARG A 310 11.99 7.29 35.61
C ARG A 310 10.83 6.40 35.20
N TYR A 311 10.94 5.66 34.10
CA TYR A 311 9.88 4.75 33.66
C TYR A 311 9.67 3.61 34.65
N GLU A 312 10.74 3.05 35.22
CA GLU A 312 10.66 2.04 36.28
C GLU A 312 9.96 2.58 37.54
N ALA A 313 10.23 3.83 37.93
CA ALA A 313 9.54 4.47 39.05
C ALA A 313 8.03 4.70 38.77
N GLN A 314 7.69 5.10 37.54
CA GLN A 314 6.28 5.25 37.13
C GLN A 314 5.54 3.91 37.10
N LEU A 315 6.16 2.86 36.55
CA LEU A 315 5.62 1.50 36.57
C LEU A 315 5.35 1.03 38.00
N GLY A 316 6.30 1.20 38.91
CA GLY A 316 6.11 0.85 40.33
C GLY A 316 4.99 1.63 41.02
N SER A 317 4.70 2.86 40.59
CA SER A 317 3.56 3.64 41.12
C SER A 317 2.21 3.14 40.59
N LEU A 318 2.15 2.78 39.30
CA LEU A 318 0.96 2.22 38.66
C LEU A 318 0.65 0.82 39.19
N GLU A 319 1.67 -0.02 39.41
CA GLU A 319 1.50 -1.34 40.03
C GLU A 319 0.86 -1.24 41.41
N LYS A 320 1.30 -0.29 42.25
CA LYS A 320 0.68 -0.03 43.56
C LYS A 320 -0.77 0.46 43.44
N GLU A 321 -1.08 1.28 42.43
CA GLU A 321 -2.45 1.75 42.21
C GLU A 321 -3.37 0.61 41.74
N ILE A 322 -2.88 -0.26 40.85
CA ILE A 322 -3.58 -1.47 40.40
C ILE A 322 -3.84 -2.39 41.59
N GLU A 323 -2.83 -2.61 42.44
CA GLU A 323 -2.95 -3.46 43.62
C GLU A 323 -3.99 -2.90 44.61
N ALA A 324 -4.01 -1.59 44.84
CA ALA A 324 -5.02 -0.92 45.65
C ALA A 324 -6.44 -1.05 45.06
N LYS A 325 -6.61 -0.88 43.74
CA LYS A 325 -7.91 -1.07 43.06
C LYS A 325 -8.38 -2.53 43.10
N GLN A 326 -7.47 -3.49 43.02
CA GLN A 326 -7.77 -4.92 43.13
C GLN A 326 -8.30 -5.27 44.53
N VAL A 327 -7.69 -4.72 45.58
CA VAL A 327 -8.16 -4.88 46.97
C VAL A 327 -9.56 -4.30 47.14
N ALA A 328 -9.80 -3.07 46.66
CA ALA A 328 -11.11 -2.45 46.71
C ALA A 328 -12.19 -3.24 45.95
N PHE A 329 -11.85 -3.78 44.77
CA PHE A 329 -12.75 -4.63 43.99
C PHE A 329 -13.13 -5.91 44.74
N ASN A 330 -12.17 -6.55 45.41
CA ASN A 330 -12.42 -7.75 46.21
C ASN A 330 -13.34 -7.47 47.41
N GLU A 331 -13.20 -6.32 48.08
CA GLU A 331 -14.12 -5.90 49.14
C GLU A 331 -15.54 -5.64 48.60
N LEU A 332 -15.66 -4.96 47.46
CA LEU A 332 -16.94 -4.70 46.81
C LEU A 332 -17.64 -6.00 46.38
N LYS A 333 -16.88 -6.96 45.87
CA LYS A 333 -17.39 -8.30 45.53
C LYS A 333 -17.92 -9.03 46.77
N LYS A 334 -17.19 -9.00 47.88
CA LYS A 334 -17.61 -9.61 49.15
C LYS A 334 -18.88 -8.95 49.71
N ASN A 335 -19.02 -7.64 49.54
CA ASN A 335 -20.24 -6.92 49.93
C ASN A 335 -21.42 -7.26 49.02
N HIS A 336 -21.19 -7.42 47.72
CA HIS A 336 -22.23 -7.86 46.77
C HIS A 336 -22.74 -9.27 47.11
N GLU A 337 -21.84 -10.21 47.42
CA GLU A 337 -22.20 -11.58 47.83
C GLU A 337 -23.07 -11.59 49.10
N LYS A 338 -22.72 -10.79 50.11
CA LYS A 338 -23.54 -10.63 51.33
C LYS A 338 -24.91 -10.05 51.03
N LEU A 339 -24.98 -9.01 50.21
CA LEU A 339 -26.26 -8.37 49.85
C LEU A 339 -27.15 -9.35 49.07
N GLN A 340 -26.55 -10.21 48.24
CA GLN A 340 -27.25 -11.24 47.48
C GLN A 340 -27.81 -12.33 48.40
N GLU A 341 -27.08 -12.75 49.44
CA GLU A 341 -27.59 -13.66 50.49
C GLU A 341 -28.75 -13.04 51.28
N GLU A 342 -28.64 -11.77 51.69
CA GLU A 342 -29.70 -11.06 52.41
C GLU A 342 -30.98 -10.95 51.56
N LEU A 343 -30.85 -10.67 50.27
CA LEU A 343 -31.97 -10.59 49.33
C LEU A 343 -32.64 -11.96 49.15
N LYS A 344 -31.84 -13.03 49.12
CA LYS A 344 -32.33 -14.41 49.05
C LYS A 344 -33.15 -14.78 50.28
N LEU A 345 -32.64 -14.46 51.47
CA LEU A 345 -33.34 -14.70 52.75
C LEU A 345 -34.65 -13.90 52.83
N LYS A 346 -34.65 -12.63 52.38
CA LYS A 346 -35.87 -11.81 52.31
C LYS A 346 -36.91 -12.42 51.36
N ASN A 347 -36.49 -12.92 50.21
CA ASN A 347 -37.38 -13.54 49.23
C ASN A 347 -37.98 -14.85 49.77
N GLU A 348 -37.20 -15.67 50.48
CA GLU A 348 -37.71 -16.88 51.14
C GLU A 348 -38.74 -16.54 52.22
N ASN A 349 -38.47 -15.54 53.06
CA ASN A 349 -39.41 -15.08 54.08
C ASN A 349 -40.71 -14.51 53.49
N LEU A 350 -40.62 -13.80 52.36
CA LEU A 350 -41.79 -13.28 51.65
C LEU A 350 -42.62 -14.41 51.05
N LEU A 351 -41.97 -15.42 50.47
CA LEU A 351 -42.64 -16.60 49.92
C LEU A 351 -43.39 -17.38 51.01
N GLU A 352 -42.77 -17.56 52.17
CA GLU A 352 -43.37 -18.23 53.31
C GLU A 352 -44.56 -17.43 53.88
N SER A 353 -44.48 -16.10 53.85
CA SER A 353 -45.59 -15.21 54.22
C SER A 353 -46.74 -15.31 53.23
N ILE A 354 -46.45 -15.31 51.92
CA ILE A 354 -47.45 -15.49 50.86
C ILE A 354 -48.14 -16.85 51.00
N GLN A 355 -47.41 -17.93 51.28
CA GLN A 355 -47.99 -19.26 51.52
C GLN A 355 -48.97 -19.23 52.70
N LYS A 356 -48.60 -18.63 53.83
CA LYS A 356 -49.50 -18.47 54.99
C LYS A 356 -50.76 -17.66 54.63
N TYR A 357 -50.63 -16.60 53.85
CA TYR A 357 -51.78 -15.83 53.35
C TYR A 357 -52.67 -16.64 52.39
N THR A 358 -52.10 -17.49 51.54
CA THR A 358 -52.89 -18.37 50.65
C THR A 358 -53.61 -19.47 51.42
N GLU A 359 -52.99 -20.07 52.45
CA GLU A 359 -53.62 -21.08 53.31
C GLU A 359 -54.75 -20.47 54.13
N THR A 360 -54.54 -19.29 54.71
CA THR A 360 -55.60 -18.58 55.45
C THR A 360 -56.77 -18.20 54.54
N ASN A 361 -56.51 -17.71 53.33
CA ASN A 361 -57.57 -17.43 52.36
C ASN A 361 -58.31 -18.70 51.92
N ALA A 362 -57.61 -19.81 51.68
CA ALA A 362 -58.23 -21.09 51.36
C ALA A 362 -59.13 -21.58 52.51
N ASN A 363 -58.67 -21.46 53.75
CA ASN A 363 -59.46 -21.78 54.94
C ASN A 363 -60.68 -20.85 55.09
N LEU A 364 -60.54 -19.57 54.75
CA LEU A 364 -61.64 -18.60 54.77
C LEU A 364 -62.69 -18.91 53.69
N ILE A 365 -62.27 -19.36 52.50
CA ILE A 365 -63.16 -19.81 51.42
C ILE A 365 -63.95 -21.04 51.87
N VAL A 366 -63.28 -22.05 52.44
CA VAL A 366 -63.93 -23.25 52.98
C VAL A 366 -64.89 -22.91 54.13
N ALA A 367 -64.53 -21.95 54.99
CA ALA A 367 -65.41 -21.47 56.05
C ALA A 367 -66.63 -20.73 55.47
N LYS A 368 -66.45 -19.88 54.45
CA LYS A 368 -67.54 -19.20 53.74
C LYS A 368 -68.48 -20.19 53.06
N GLU A 369 -67.97 -21.25 52.44
CA GLU A 369 -68.79 -22.30 51.84
C GLU A 369 -69.58 -23.09 52.88
N LYS A 370 -68.97 -23.42 54.02
CA LYS A 370 -69.69 -24.04 55.15
C LYS A 370 -70.77 -23.11 55.73
N LEU A 371 -70.49 -21.81 55.82
CA LEU A 371 -71.44 -20.81 56.31
C LEU A 371 -72.60 -20.60 55.33
N LYS A 372 -72.34 -20.69 54.02
CA LYS A 372 -73.35 -20.67 52.96
C LYS A 372 -74.22 -21.93 52.99
N GLN A 373 -73.66 -23.10 53.31
CA GLN A 373 -74.42 -24.33 53.51
C GLN A 373 -75.28 -24.28 54.79
N LEU A 374 -74.75 -23.71 55.87
CA LEU A 374 -75.50 -23.48 57.11
C LEU A 374 -76.65 -22.47 56.93
N SER A 375 -76.43 -21.39 56.17
CA SER A 375 -77.49 -20.39 55.89
C SER A 375 -78.62 -20.97 55.02
N VAL A 376 -78.30 -21.90 54.11
CA VAL A 376 -79.32 -22.61 53.31
C VAL A 376 -80.12 -23.58 54.20
N LEU A 377 -79.49 -24.24 55.18
CA LEU A 377 -80.20 -25.05 56.16
C LEU A 377 -81.08 -24.21 57.10
N GLU A 378 -80.59 -23.05 57.57
CA GLU A 378 -81.36 -22.10 58.38
C GLU A 378 -82.56 -21.52 57.62
N GLN A 379 -82.39 -21.16 56.34
CA GLN A 379 -83.51 -20.74 55.49
C GLN A 379 -84.51 -21.87 55.22
N SER A 380 -84.06 -23.13 55.14
CA SER A 380 -84.98 -24.28 55.02
C SER A 380 -85.74 -24.57 56.32
N PHE A 381 -85.11 -24.39 57.49
CA PHE A 381 -85.73 -24.60 58.79
C PHE A 381 -86.69 -23.45 59.16
N GLU A 382 -86.35 -22.21 58.82
CA GLU A 382 -87.25 -21.06 58.99
C GLU A 382 -88.45 -21.09 58.04
N THR A 383 -88.30 -21.63 56.82
CA THR A 383 -89.43 -21.77 55.88
C THR A 383 -90.40 -22.88 56.30
N GLU A 384 -89.91 -23.96 56.92
CA GLU A 384 -90.76 -25.04 57.47
C GLU A 384 -91.48 -24.61 58.77
N GLN A 385 -90.85 -23.75 59.59
CA GLN A 385 -91.43 -23.21 60.83
C GLN A 385 -92.36 -21.99 60.59
N LYS A 386 -92.20 -21.26 59.49
CA LYS A 386 -93.14 -20.19 59.04
C LYS A 386 -94.39 -20.76 58.36
N PHE A 387 -94.28 -21.81 57.55
CA PHE A 387 -95.44 -22.43 56.87
C PHE A 387 -96.47 -23.04 57.86
N THR A 388 -96.02 -23.50 59.03
CA THR A 388 -96.87 -24.09 60.08
C THR A 388 -97.50 -23.07 61.04
N LYS A 389 -96.98 -21.83 61.10
CA LYS A 389 -97.54 -20.72 61.92
C LYS A 389 -98.37 -19.73 61.10
N GLU A 390 -97.99 -19.44 59.85
CA GLU A 390 -98.72 -18.51 58.97
C GLU A 390 -100.08 -19.08 58.50
N SER A 391 -100.25 -20.40 58.43
CA SER A 391 -101.55 -21.03 58.10
C SER A 391 -102.59 -20.97 59.23
N ASN A 392 -102.21 -20.71 60.49
CA ASN A 392 -103.14 -20.69 61.64
C ASN A 392 -103.44 -19.26 62.15
N GLU A 393 -102.62 -18.25 61.87
CA GLU A 393 -102.83 -16.86 62.33
C GLU A 393 -103.56 -15.96 61.29
N GLU A 394 -103.57 -16.35 60.01
CA GLU A 394 -104.21 -15.59 58.92
C GLU A 394 -105.74 -15.79 58.84
N ILE A 395 -106.29 -16.85 59.48
CA ILE A 395 -107.74 -17.09 59.59
C ILE A 395 -108.42 -16.22 60.67
N GLN A 396 -107.69 -15.77 61.71
CA GLN A 396 -108.27 -14.99 62.81
C GLN A 396 -108.18 -13.47 62.65
N ARG A 397 -107.13 -12.90 62.01
CA ARG A 397 -107.00 -11.43 61.84
C ARG A 397 -107.89 -10.83 60.74
N LEU A 398 -108.36 -11.64 59.80
CA LEU A 398 -109.30 -11.23 58.75
C LEU A 398 -110.75 -11.02 59.27
N SER A 399 -111.06 -11.47 60.49
CA SER A 399 -112.38 -11.35 61.11
C SER A 399 -112.64 -10.02 61.85
N GLU A 400 -111.60 -9.27 62.25
CA GLU A 400 -111.77 -8.12 63.15
C GLU A 400 -111.55 -6.74 62.49
N ASN A 401 -110.76 -6.64 61.42
CA ASN A 401 -110.50 -5.34 60.77
C ASN A 401 -111.51 -4.96 59.67
N ILE A 402 -112.50 -5.82 59.37
CA ILE A 402 -113.68 -5.45 58.56
C ILE A 402 -114.64 -4.54 59.33
N LYS A 403 -114.53 -4.44 60.67
CA LYS A 403 -115.50 -3.73 61.50
C LYS A 403 -115.17 -2.27 61.84
N GLN A 404 -113.99 -1.75 61.49
CA GLN A 404 -113.57 -0.40 61.94
C GLN A 404 -113.35 0.63 60.80
N LEU A 405 -113.63 0.29 59.55
CA LEU A 405 -113.47 1.22 58.41
C LEU A 405 -114.72 1.35 57.50
N GLU A 406 -115.91 1.05 58.02
CA GLU A 406 -117.17 1.55 57.43
C GLU A 406 -117.55 2.97 57.92
N GLU A 407 -116.82 3.54 58.87
CA GLU A 407 -117.20 4.80 59.50
C GLU A 407 -116.06 5.82 59.50
N LYS A 408 -115.67 6.27 58.30
CA LYS A 408 -115.21 7.65 58.02
C LYS A 408 -114.99 7.88 56.53
N LEU A 409 -116.13 7.93 55.84
CA LEU A 409 -116.27 8.46 54.49
C LEU A 409 -116.47 9.99 54.58
N LYS A 410 -115.76 10.72 53.71
CA LYS A 410 -116.10 12.02 53.09
C LYS A 410 -115.91 13.36 53.83
N LEU A 411 -115.37 14.29 53.02
CA LEU A 411 -115.36 15.77 53.03
C LEU A 411 -114.26 16.48 53.84
N SER A 412 -113.27 17.05 53.15
CA SER A 412 -113.31 18.49 52.77
C SER A 412 -112.09 18.91 51.93
N GLU A 413 -112.32 19.94 51.13
CA GLU A 413 -111.51 20.52 50.05
C GLU A 413 -110.26 21.31 50.50
N SER A 414 -109.35 21.53 49.54
CA SER A 414 -108.84 22.87 49.10
C SER A 414 -107.31 23.01 49.01
N ASN A 415 -106.87 23.34 47.78
CA ASN A 415 -105.71 24.15 47.36
C ASN A 415 -104.31 23.96 47.97
N ARG A 416 -103.31 23.65 47.11
CA ARG A 416 -102.35 24.64 46.55
C ARG A 416 -101.44 24.05 45.45
N GLN A 417 -101.01 24.97 44.58
CA GLN A 417 -100.18 24.87 43.36
C GLN A 417 -98.80 24.22 43.61
N THR A 418 -98.04 23.69 42.65
CA THR A 418 -97.51 24.30 41.41
C THR A 418 -96.88 23.23 40.49
N PRO A 419 -96.86 23.43 39.15
CA PRO A 419 -96.15 22.58 38.19
C PRO A 419 -94.89 23.28 37.64
N SER A 420 -93.70 22.67 37.74
CA SER A 420 -92.57 23.03 36.85
C SER A 420 -91.54 21.93 36.62
N SER A 421 -91.48 20.86 37.43
CA SER A 421 -90.39 19.88 37.33
C SER A 421 -90.59 18.77 36.28
N ILE A 422 -91.80 18.64 35.70
CA ILE A 422 -92.11 17.54 34.76
C ILE A 422 -91.71 17.87 33.30
N ALA A 423 -91.53 19.16 32.96
CA ALA A 423 -91.13 19.57 31.61
C ALA A 423 -89.60 19.45 31.41
N ASP A 424 -88.81 19.77 32.44
CA ASP A 424 -87.35 19.71 32.38
C ASP A 424 -86.85 18.25 32.31
N LEU A 425 -87.48 17.34 33.08
CA LEU A 425 -87.15 15.91 33.05
C LEU A 425 -87.50 15.20 31.73
N LYS A 426 -88.43 15.75 30.93
CA LYS A 426 -88.73 15.20 29.59
C LYS A 426 -87.76 15.70 28.52
N ARG A 427 -87.19 16.90 28.71
CA ARG A 427 -86.19 17.47 27.80
C ARG A 427 -84.82 16.82 28.03
N GLU A 428 -84.44 16.64 29.29
CA GLU A 428 -83.18 15.99 29.69
C GLU A 428 -83.15 14.50 29.29
N ASN A 429 -84.28 13.79 29.39
CA ASN A 429 -84.40 12.43 28.85
C ASN A 429 -84.30 12.37 27.32
N SER A 430 -84.68 13.42 26.59
CA SER A 430 -84.54 13.47 25.13
C SER A 430 -83.11 13.82 24.69
N GLU A 431 -82.42 14.66 25.47
CA GLU A 431 -81.01 15.03 25.27
C GLU A 431 -80.10 13.83 25.62
N LEU A 432 -80.35 13.11 26.72
CA LEU A 432 -79.63 11.87 27.07
C LEU A 432 -79.86 10.72 26.08
N LEU A 433 -81.07 10.59 25.50
CA LEU A 433 -81.29 9.62 24.42
C LEU A 433 -80.55 10.00 23.13
N SER A 434 -80.43 11.29 22.83
CA SER A 434 -79.67 11.80 21.69
C SER A 434 -78.17 11.58 21.88
N GLU A 435 -77.64 11.83 23.08
CA GLU A 435 -76.24 11.57 23.43
C GLU A 435 -75.93 10.07 23.46
N MET A 436 -76.84 9.24 23.97
CA MET A 436 -76.69 7.78 23.95
C MET A 436 -76.73 7.23 22.51
N ASN A 437 -77.54 7.82 21.62
CA ASN A 437 -77.55 7.45 20.21
C ASN A 437 -76.30 7.94 19.47
N GLN A 438 -75.76 9.12 19.78
CA GLN A 438 -74.47 9.59 19.22
C GLN A 438 -73.29 8.76 19.73
N MET A 439 -73.31 8.34 21.00
CA MET A 439 -72.30 7.46 21.56
C MET A 439 -72.36 6.05 20.94
N ASN A 440 -73.56 5.53 20.69
CA ASN A 440 -73.74 4.26 19.97
C ASN A 440 -73.36 4.36 18.49
N GLN A 441 -73.60 5.51 17.83
CA GLN A 441 -73.13 5.78 16.47
C GLN A 441 -71.59 5.84 16.43
N ALA A 442 -70.95 6.51 17.39
CA ALA A 442 -69.49 6.58 17.51
C ALA A 442 -68.86 5.22 17.87
N LEU A 443 -69.55 4.38 18.66
CA LEU A 443 -69.13 3.00 18.92
C LEU A 443 -69.28 2.11 17.68
N LYS A 444 -70.28 2.36 16.85
CA LYS A 444 -70.46 1.66 15.57
C LYS A 444 -69.41 2.09 14.55
N GLU A 445 -69.11 3.37 14.42
CA GLU A 445 -68.04 3.90 13.56
C GLU A 445 -66.65 3.46 14.04
N ARG A 446 -66.43 3.37 15.36
CA ARG A 446 -65.22 2.75 15.93
C ARG A 446 -65.19 1.25 15.69
N GLY A 447 -66.32 0.55 15.82
CA GLY A 447 -66.43 -0.88 15.51
C GLY A 447 -66.17 -1.18 14.04
N GLU A 448 -66.65 -0.33 13.14
CA GLU A 448 -66.39 -0.39 11.70
C GLU A 448 -64.92 -0.04 11.39
N SER A 449 -64.33 0.93 12.09
CA SER A 449 -62.90 1.25 11.95
C SER A 449 -62.00 0.15 12.51
N ILE A 450 -62.37 -0.47 13.63
CA ILE A 450 -61.65 -1.62 14.20
C ILE A 450 -61.81 -2.83 13.28
N SER A 451 -63.00 -3.06 12.71
CA SER A 451 -63.20 -4.14 11.75
C SER A 451 -62.45 -3.91 10.44
N GLN A 452 -62.35 -2.66 9.97
CA GLN A 452 -61.49 -2.30 8.83
C GLN A 452 -59.99 -2.45 9.17
N LEU A 453 -59.57 -2.13 10.39
CA LEU A 453 -58.21 -2.35 10.87
C LEU A 453 -57.89 -3.83 11.09
N GLU A 454 -58.86 -4.65 11.52
CA GLU A 454 -58.74 -6.10 11.65
C GLU A 454 -58.67 -6.76 10.27
N VAL A 455 -59.48 -6.31 9.30
CA VAL A 455 -59.36 -6.74 7.91
C VAL A 455 -58.03 -6.28 7.31
N HIS A 456 -57.56 -5.08 7.62
CA HIS A 456 -56.25 -4.59 7.17
C HIS A 456 -55.09 -5.32 7.86
N CYS A 457 -55.24 -5.76 9.12
CA CYS A 457 -54.28 -6.60 9.82
C CYS A 457 -54.30 -8.04 9.28
N GLU A 458 -55.47 -8.62 9.00
CA GLU A 458 -55.58 -9.92 8.31
C GLU A 458 -55.05 -9.86 6.87
N GLU A 459 -55.25 -8.75 6.16
CA GLU A 459 -54.66 -8.51 4.84
C GLU A 459 -53.15 -8.31 4.94
N MET A 460 -52.64 -7.67 6.00
CA MET A 460 -51.19 -7.54 6.25
C MET A 460 -50.56 -8.85 6.70
N GLU A 461 -51.28 -9.70 7.44
CA GLU A 461 -50.86 -11.06 7.79
C GLU A 461 -50.91 -11.99 6.58
N LYS A 462 -51.94 -11.90 5.72
CA LYS A 462 -51.99 -12.61 4.44
C LYS A 462 -50.92 -12.09 3.47
N LYS A 463 -50.61 -10.79 3.47
CA LYS A 463 -49.49 -10.20 2.71
C LYS A 463 -48.15 -10.66 3.27
N LEU A 464 -47.95 -10.73 4.60
CA LEU A 464 -46.75 -11.26 5.23
C LEU A 464 -46.55 -12.76 4.96
N GLN A 465 -47.62 -13.56 5.01
CA GLN A 465 -47.59 -14.98 4.62
C GLN A 465 -47.37 -15.16 3.13
N LEU A 466 -47.92 -14.28 2.28
CA LEU A 466 -47.59 -14.24 0.85
C LEU A 466 -46.13 -13.83 0.63
N TYR A 467 -45.58 -12.90 1.41
CA TYR A 467 -44.19 -12.46 1.30
C TYR A 467 -43.20 -13.49 1.85
N GLU A 468 -43.54 -14.26 2.88
CA GLU A 468 -42.76 -15.43 3.32
C GLU A 468 -42.81 -16.57 2.28
N PHE A 469 -43.98 -16.79 1.66
CA PHE A 469 -44.14 -17.78 0.59
C PHE A 469 -43.49 -17.34 -0.73
N GLN A 470 -43.45 -16.04 -1.03
CA GLN A 470 -42.80 -15.44 -2.21
C GLN A 470 -41.29 -15.22 -2.01
N ALA A 471 -40.80 -15.02 -0.78
CA ALA A 471 -39.36 -14.99 -0.48
C ALA A 471 -38.70 -16.37 -0.65
N SER A 472 -39.50 -17.44 -0.62
CA SER A 472 -39.03 -18.82 -0.78
C SER A 472 -39.00 -19.30 -2.24
N ARG A 473 -39.43 -18.50 -3.22
CA ARG A 473 -39.50 -18.90 -4.63
C ARG A 473 -39.33 -17.71 -5.61
N ASN A 474 -38.12 -17.60 -6.19
CA ASN A 474 -37.67 -16.75 -7.33
C ASN A 474 -37.25 -15.30 -6.93
N VAL A 475 -36.03 -14.76 -7.15
CA VAL A 475 -35.02 -14.81 -8.24
C VAL A 475 -35.49 -14.28 -9.61
N GLU A 476 -36.71 -13.79 -9.80
CA GLU A 476 -37.16 -13.33 -11.15
C GLU A 476 -37.95 -12.02 -11.20
N LYS A 477 -37.61 -10.98 -10.42
CA LYS A 477 -38.27 -9.65 -10.57
C LYS A 477 -37.36 -8.42 -10.40
N GLU A 478 -36.23 -8.37 -11.10
CA GLU A 478 -35.57 -7.09 -11.46
C GLU A 478 -36.29 -6.35 -12.60
N GLU A 479 -37.27 -6.99 -13.23
CA GLU A 479 -37.96 -6.49 -14.42
C GLU A 479 -39.09 -5.49 -14.10
N THR A 480 -39.76 -5.67 -12.96
CA THR A 480 -40.83 -4.77 -12.50
C THR A 480 -40.29 -3.47 -11.90
N ILE A 481 -39.07 -3.49 -11.35
CA ILE A 481 -38.38 -2.28 -10.87
C ILE A 481 -37.93 -1.41 -12.05
N ARG A 482 -37.52 -2.04 -13.16
CA ARG A 482 -37.12 -1.32 -14.39
C ARG A 482 -38.31 -0.69 -15.14
N ASN A 483 -39.49 -1.32 -15.09
CA ASN A 483 -40.70 -0.77 -15.72
C ASN A 483 -41.35 0.35 -14.88
N LEU A 484 -41.35 0.25 -13.54
CA LEU A 484 -41.82 1.34 -12.67
C LEU A 484 -40.87 2.56 -12.69
N SER A 485 -39.56 2.35 -12.90
CA SER A 485 -38.62 3.45 -13.09
C SER A 485 -38.84 4.19 -14.43
N LYS A 486 -39.28 3.49 -15.48
CA LYS A 486 -39.63 4.12 -16.77
C LYS A 486 -40.98 4.85 -16.74
N GLU A 487 -41.94 4.36 -15.95
CA GLU A 487 -43.23 5.02 -15.76
C GLU A 487 -43.09 6.30 -14.90
N LEU A 488 -42.23 6.27 -13.87
CA LEU A 488 -41.85 7.44 -13.06
C LEU A 488 -41.10 8.52 -13.86
N ASP A 489 -40.25 8.15 -14.82
CA ASP A 489 -39.58 9.13 -15.70
C ASP A 489 -40.52 9.73 -16.76
N SER A 490 -41.61 9.04 -17.12
CA SER A 490 -42.63 9.56 -18.04
C SER A 490 -43.64 10.50 -17.37
N LEU A 491 -43.97 10.29 -16.09
CA LEU A 491 -44.85 11.15 -15.30
C LEU A 491 -44.12 12.38 -14.72
N ARG A 492 -42.80 12.29 -14.46
CA ARG A 492 -42.00 13.44 -14.01
C ARG A 492 -41.84 14.53 -15.07
N ASN A 493 -42.00 14.21 -16.36
CA ASN A 493 -41.73 15.14 -17.45
C ASN A 493 -42.96 15.84 -18.07
N ASN A 494 -44.20 15.45 -17.75
CA ASN A 494 -45.39 15.99 -18.41
C ASN A 494 -46.34 16.85 -17.55
N GLU A 495 -46.26 16.84 -16.22
CA GLU A 495 -47.14 17.69 -15.39
C GLU A 495 -46.44 18.88 -14.71
N GLN A 496 -45.12 18.84 -14.52
CA GLN A 496 -44.40 19.92 -13.83
C GLN A 496 -43.94 21.09 -14.72
N THR A 497 -44.09 21.02 -16.04
CA THR A 497 -43.70 22.11 -16.96
C THR A 497 -44.85 23.04 -17.35
N MET A 498 -46.12 22.65 -17.13
CA MET A 498 -47.28 23.49 -17.46
C MET A 498 -47.80 24.30 -16.25
N GLU A 499 -47.79 23.73 -15.04
CA GLU A 499 -48.20 24.45 -13.82
C GLU A 499 -47.13 25.41 -13.29
N ILE A 500 -45.84 25.08 -13.41
CA ILE A 500 -44.75 26.00 -13.03
C ILE A 500 -44.66 27.19 -14.01
N SER A 501 -45.05 27.02 -15.27
CA SER A 501 -45.14 28.13 -16.25
C SER A 501 -46.35 29.04 -15.97
N ASN A 502 -47.51 28.48 -15.61
CA ASN A 502 -48.70 29.27 -15.29
C ASN A 502 -48.59 29.99 -13.93
N LEU A 503 -48.01 29.35 -12.90
CA LEU A 503 -47.81 29.98 -11.60
C LEU A 503 -46.67 31.02 -11.62
N LYS A 504 -45.66 30.87 -12.51
CA LYS A 504 -44.67 31.94 -12.75
C LYS A 504 -45.25 33.12 -13.53
N ALA A 505 -46.18 32.89 -14.48
CA ALA A 505 -46.86 33.97 -15.19
C ALA A 505 -47.84 34.75 -14.29
N GLU A 506 -48.49 34.06 -13.33
CA GLU A 506 -49.41 34.69 -12.38
C GLU A 506 -48.68 35.47 -11.27
N ILE A 507 -47.53 34.99 -10.81
CA ILE A 507 -46.67 35.72 -9.85
C ILE A 507 -46.05 36.97 -10.49
N VAL A 508 -45.70 36.94 -11.78
CA VAL A 508 -45.19 38.13 -12.51
C VAL A 508 -46.33 39.14 -12.74
N ALA A 509 -47.54 38.69 -13.08
CA ALA A 509 -48.71 39.55 -13.22
C ALA A 509 -49.20 40.18 -11.89
N LEU A 510 -49.01 39.49 -10.75
CA LEU A 510 -49.34 40.01 -9.42
C LEU A 510 -48.26 40.93 -8.87
N LYS A 511 -46.98 40.73 -9.25
CA LYS A 511 -45.87 41.61 -8.87
C LYS A 511 -45.89 42.94 -9.64
N ASP A 512 -46.33 42.93 -10.89
CA ASP A 512 -46.51 44.14 -11.71
C ASP A 512 -47.78 44.95 -11.38
N ARG A 513 -48.77 44.34 -10.69
CA ARG A 513 -49.94 45.07 -10.15
C ARG A 513 -49.76 45.63 -8.73
N LEU A 514 -48.76 45.17 -7.98
CA LEU A 514 -48.51 45.63 -6.60
C LEU A 514 -47.51 46.80 -6.51
N GLN A 515 -46.93 47.23 -7.64
CA GLN A 515 -45.98 48.36 -7.70
C GLN A 515 -46.56 49.64 -8.32
N ALA A 516 -47.85 49.62 -8.70
CA ALA A 516 -48.58 50.79 -9.20
C ALA A 516 -49.94 50.87 -8.50
N ASP A 517 -49.95 51.26 -7.23
CA ASP A 517 -51.03 52.07 -6.60
C ASP A 517 -50.73 52.26 -5.11
N SER A 518 -49.66 53.03 -4.84
CA SER A 518 -49.48 53.75 -3.57
C SER A 518 -49.93 55.20 -3.78
N ALA A 519 -51.24 55.44 -3.81
CA ALA A 519 -51.80 56.75 -3.54
C ALA A 519 -53.30 56.65 -3.18
N TYR A 520 -53.67 57.25 -2.04
CA TYR A 520 -55.02 57.62 -1.58
C TYR A 520 -55.86 56.62 -0.74
N ALA A 521 -55.69 56.81 0.58
CA ALA A 521 -56.67 57.00 1.66
C ALA A 521 -58.20 56.78 1.44
N ASP A 522 -58.78 56.19 2.50
CA ASP A 522 -60.12 56.39 3.11
C ASP A 522 -61.37 56.28 2.23
N THR A 523 -62.27 55.33 2.52
CA THR A 523 -63.54 55.53 3.29
C THR A 523 -64.47 54.33 3.05
N GLU A 524 -64.78 53.59 4.12
CA GLU A 524 -65.75 52.49 4.10
C GLU A 524 -67.09 53.00 4.69
N THR A 525 -68.10 53.12 3.82
CA THR A 525 -69.49 53.34 4.19
C THR A 525 -70.30 52.06 4.02
N MET A 526 -70.87 51.61 5.15
CA MET A 526 -72.25 51.14 5.31
C MET A 526 -72.69 49.86 4.56
N SER A 527 -73.28 48.93 5.30
CA SER A 527 -74.76 48.90 5.41
C SER A 527 -75.32 47.70 6.19
N THR A 528 -76.57 47.92 6.64
CA THR A 528 -77.65 46.97 6.94
C THR A 528 -77.74 46.48 8.40
N SER A 529 -78.86 46.58 9.14
CA SER A 529 -80.20 47.12 8.87
C SER A 529 -80.95 47.37 10.19
N THR A 530 -81.60 48.52 10.30
CA THR A 530 -82.59 48.87 11.34
C THR A 530 -83.97 48.80 10.72
N ILE A 531 -84.92 48.03 11.30
CA ILE A 531 -86.34 48.08 10.92
C ILE A 531 -87.26 48.08 12.15
N SER A 532 -88.03 49.16 12.20
CA SER A 532 -89.44 49.29 12.62
C SER A 532 -89.87 49.22 14.09
N ARG A 533 -90.25 50.41 14.60
CA ARG A 533 -91.61 50.76 15.10
C ARG A 533 -91.82 52.26 14.84
N SER A 534 -92.34 52.72 13.70
CA SER A 534 -93.74 52.72 13.21
C SER A 534 -94.75 53.40 14.16
N GLU A 535 -95.26 54.55 13.72
CA GLU A 535 -96.68 54.91 13.79
C GLU A 535 -97.40 54.71 15.14
N GLU A 536 -97.10 55.58 16.12
CA GLU A 536 -97.97 55.77 17.29
C GLU A 536 -97.87 57.21 17.86
N ALA A 537 -98.12 58.22 17.01
CA ALA A 537 -98.30 59.61 17.48
C ALA A 537 -99.24 60.47 16.60
N ASN A 538 -100.26 59.85 16.00
CA ASN A 538 -101.38 60.54 15.33
C ASN A 538 -102.67 60.60 16.18
N ARG A 539 -102.53 60.65 17.51
CA ARG A 539 -103.63 60.92 18.44
C ARG A 539 -103.17 61.83 19.56
N LEU A 540 -103.04 63.12 19.27
CA LEU A 540 -103.23 64.19 20.25
C LEU A 540 -103.34 65.55 19.54
N LYS A 541 -104.43 65.74 18.82
CA LYS A 541 -104.95 67.08 18.57
C LYS A 541 -106.46 67.02 18.50
N ASP A 542 -107.06 66.94 19.68
CA ASP A 542 -108.36 67.56 19.91
C ASP A 542 -108.57 67.87 21.40
N LEU A 543 -109.15 69.05 21.60
CA LEU A 543 -109.87 69.52 22.77
C LEU A 543 -109.05 70.20 23.87
N GLU A 544 -108.77 71.47 23.57
CA GLU A 544 -109.14 72.61 24.42
C GLU A 544 -110.31 72.26 25.36
N GLY A 545 -110.02 72.15 26.66
CA GLY A 545 -110.96 71.77 27.70
C GLY A 545 -110.62 72.44 29.03
N SER A 546 -111.67 72.83 29.75
CA SER A 546 -111.70 73.64 30.98
C SER A 546 -110.70 73.25 32.07
N TRP A 547 -110.33 74.23 32.91
CA TRP A 547 -109.28 74.22 33.94
C TRP A 547 -109.24 73.03 34.91
N GLU A 548 -110.28 72.19 34.96
CA GLU A 548 -110.42 71.06 35.87
C GLU A 548 -109.65 69.79 35.41
N GLU A 549 -109.28 69.70 34.14
CA GLU A 549 -108.50 68.55 33.60
C GLU A 549 -106.97 68.70 33.79
N ARG A 550 -106.48 69.89 34.13
CA ARG A 550 -105.04 70.19 34.28
C ARG A 550 -104.44 69.62 35.58
N TYR A 551 -105.21 69.50 36.65
CA TYR A 551 -104.71 68.99 37.93
C TYR A 551 -104.54 67.46 37.95
N GLY A 552 -105.39 66.71 37.23
CA GLY A 552 -105.25 65.25 37.07
C GLY A 552 -104.06 64.85 36.20
N LYS A 553 -103.77 65.63 35.15
CA LYS A 553 -102.63 65.41 34.25
C LYS A 553 -101.29 65.69 34.94
N LEU A 554 -101.20 66.67 35.86
CA LEU A 554 -99.98 67.00 36.61
C LEU A 554 -99.58 65.90 37.62
N ARG A 555 -100.56 65.26 38.29
CA ARG A 555 -100.32 64.14 39.20
C ARG A 555 -99.84 62.88 38.46
N THR A 556 -100.37 62.65 37.26
CA THR A 556 -100.00 61.52 36.41
C THR A 556 -98.61 61.72 35.76
N LEU A 557 -98.23 62.97 35.45
CA LEU A 557 -96.90 63.35 35.00
C LEU A 557 -95.82 63.17 36.08
N ALA A 558 -96.12 63.50 37.34
CA ALA A 558 -95.19 63.29 38.45
C ALA A 558 -94.90 61.79 38.72
N VAL A 559 -95.90 60.91 38.56
CA VAL A 559 -95.72 59.46 38.68
C VAL A 559 -94.93 58.89 37.50
N LYS A 560 -95.20 59.37 36.27
CA LYS A 560 -94.43 58.97 35.08
C LYS A 560 -92.99 59.47 35.10
N PHE A 561 -92.70 60.64 35.66
CA PHE A 561 -91.31 61.07 35.85
C PHE A 561 -90.59 60.27 36.95
N LYS A 562 -91.30 59.83 38.00
CA LYS A 562 -90.73 58.94 39.01
C LYS A 562 -90.45 57.52 38.49
N SER A 563 -91.28 57.00 37.57
CA SER A 563 -90.98 55.72 36.90
C SER A 563 -89.87 55.86 35.85
N LYS A 564 -89.81 57.00 35.14
CA LYS A 564 -88.75 57.29 34.16
C LYS A 564 -87.38 57.51 34.81
N ILE A 565 -87.32 58.13 35.99
CA ILE A 565 -86.09 58.27 36.77
C ILE A 565 -85.59 56.89 37.24
N LYS A 566 -86.49 56.00 37.70
CA LYS A 566 -86.11 54.62 38.07
C LYS A 566 -85.64 53.76 36.88
N GLU A 567 -86.21 53.94 35.69
CA GLU A 567 -85.73 53.27 34.47
C GLU A 567 -84.34 53.78 34.04
N LEU A 568 -84.13 55.10 34.07
CA LEU A 568 -82.83 55.72 33.75
C LEU A 568 -81.74 55.40 34.79
N GLU A 569 -82.09 55.24 36.07
CA GLU A 569 -81.17 54.77 37.11
C GLU A 569 -80.75 53.30 36.87
N LYS A 570 -81.69 52.44 36.43
CA LYS A 570 -81.42 51.03 36.13
C LYS A 570 -80.57 50.85 34.86
N GLU A 571 -80.79 51.67 33.83
CA GLU A 571 -79.95 51.70 32.62
C GLU A 571 -78.54 52.23 32.92
N ARG A 572 -78.41 53.23 33.80
CA ARG A 572 -77.11 53.74 34.26
C ARG A 572 -76.33 52.69 35.07
N GLU A 573 -77.00 51.90 35.91
CA GLU A 573 -76.39 50.79 36.66
C GLU A 573 -75.93 49.65 35.74
N GLN A 574 -76.71 49.33 34.69
CA GLN A 574 -76.34 48.34 33.68
C GLN A 574 -75.18 48.79 32.77
N LEU A 575 -75.09 50.09 32.45
CA LEU A 575 -73.96 50.63 31.71
C LEU A 575 -72.69 50.70 32.55
N LEU A 576 -72.80 51.02 33.85
CA LEU A 576 -71.67 51.06 34.77
C LEU A 576 -71.08 49.66 35.02
N THR A 577 -71.94 48.65 35.15
CA THR A 577 -71.52 47.23 35.29
C THR A 577 -70.88 46.68 34.02
N LYS A 578 -71.41 47.02 32.84
CA LYS A 578 -70.78 46.68 31.56
C LYS A 578 -69.42 47.35 31.39
N GLN A 579 -69.30 48.63 31.75
CA GLN A 579 -68.02 49.35 31.69
C GLN A 579 -66.98 48.75 32.65
N THR A 580 -67.38 48.32 33.85
CA THR A 580 -66.46 47.64 34.79
C THR A 580 -66.05 46.24 34.30
N THR A 581 -66.92 45.50 33.63
CA THR A 581 -66.53 44.23 32.99
C THR A 581 -65.55 44.46 31.83
N SER A 582 -65.79 45.46 30.97
CA SER A 582 -64.90 45.78 29.86
C SER A 582 -63.50 46.21 30.31
N VAL A 583 -63.41 46.99 31.40
CA VAL A 583 -62.11 47.39 31.97
C VAL A 583 -61.33 46.19 32.52
N LYS A 584 -62.02 45.23 33.16
CA LYS A 584 -61.39 43.98 33.61
C LYS A 584 -60.91 43.12 32.45
N THR A 585 -61.69 43.04 31.36
CA THR A 585 -61.28 42.32 30.15
C THR A 585 -60.07 42.99 29.47
N ILE A 586 -60.03 44.32 29.43
CA ILE A 586 -58.87 45.06 28.90
C ILE A 586 -57.64 44.84 29.78
N GLN A 587 -57.77 44.85 31.12
CA GLN A 587 -56.68 44.54 32.03
C GLN A 587 -56.18 43.09 31.89
N SER A 588 -57.07 42.13 31.69
CA SER A 588 -56.65 40.74 31.43
C SER A 588 -55.93 40.62 30.08
N LEU A 589 -56.41 41.31 29.04
CA LEU A 589 -55.77 41.31 27.73
C LEU A 589 -54.39 42.00 27.77
N GLN A 590 -54.26 43.08 28.54
CA GLN A 590 -52.98 43.76 28.75
C GLN A 590 -51.97 42.83 29.44
N LYS A 591 -52.39 42.12 30.50
CA LYS A 591 -51.55 41.15 31.21
C LYS A 591 -51.10 40.01 30.29
N THR A 592 -52.00 39.51 29.44
CA THR A 592 -51.63 38.48 28.46
C THR A 592 -50.71 39.00 27.36
N ILE A 593 -50.79 40.28 26.99
CA ILE A 593 -49.87 40.89 26.02
C ILE A 593 -48.48 41.05 26.64
N ASP A 594 -48.40 41.51 27.89
CA ASP A 594 -47.12 41.64 28.61
C ASP A 594 -46.46 40.25 28.81
N GLU A 595 -47.23 39.22 29.18
CA GLU A 595 -46.74 37.84 29.30
C GLU A 595 -46.23 37.29 27.95
N LEU A 596 -46.97 37.52 26.85
CA LEU A 596 -46.53 37.10 25.51
C LEU A 596 -45.29 37.85 25.04
N GLN A 597 -45.08 39.09 25.51
CA GLN A 597 -43.93 39.90 25.15
C GLN A 597 -42.66 39.45 25.89
N ASP A 598 -42.80 39.09 27.17
CA ASP A 598 -41.74 38.45 27.96
C ASP A 598 -41.35 37.08 27.37
N ASP A 599 -42.33 36.24 27.02
CA ASP A 599 -42.10 34.94 26.36
C ASP A 599 -41.38 35.08 25.00
N PHE A 600 -41.72 36.14 24.25
CA PHE A 600 -41.07 36.45 22.97
C PHE A 600 -39.61 36.91 23.17
N GLU A 601 -39.34 37.73 24.17
CA GLU A 601 -37.98 38.17 24.50
C GLU A 601 -37.11 37.00 25.00
N GLU A 602 -37.68 36.08 25.78
CA GLU A 602 -37.00 34.86 26.24
C GLU A 602 -36.68 33.93 25.06
N SER A 603 -37.65 33.65 24.19
CA SER A 603 -37.45 32.86 22.96
C SER A 603 -36.40 33.49 22.01
N LYS A 604 -36.34 34.82 21.94
CA LYS A 604 -35.32 35.54 21.14
C LYS A 604 -33.93 35.39 21.74
N LYS A 605 -33.81 35.36 23.05
CA LYS A 605 -32.55 35.16 23.77
C LYS A 605 -32.05 33.72 23.63
N GLU A 606 -32.94 32.74 23.72
CA GLU A 606 -32.64 31.34 23.45
C GLU A 606 -32.17 31.12 22.01
N ASN A 607 -32.88 31.68 21.02
CA ASN A 607 -32.46 31.62 19.62
C ASN A 607 -31.06 32.19 19.40
N LYS A 608 -30.72 33.30 20.06
CA LYS A 608 -29.38 33.90 19.94
C LYS A 608 -28.30 33.00 20.55
N GLN A 609 -28.60 32.26 21.62
CA GLN A 609 -27.68 31.30 22.23
C GLN A 609 -27.54 30.03 21.37
N LEU A 610 -28.62 29.53 20.77
CA LEU A 610 -28.58 28.41 19.84
C LEU A 610 -27.77 28.75 18.59
N LEU A 611 -27.91 29.96 18.05
CA LEU A 611 -27.12 30.43 16.90
C LEU A 611 -25.63 30.51 17.22
N ALA A 612 -25.27 30.93 18.43
CA ALA A 612 -23.87 30.96 18.88
C ALA A 612 -23.29 29.54 19.02
N LYS A 613 -24.06 28.59 19.53
CA LYS A 613 -23.67 27.17 19.62
C LYS A 613 -23.55 26.52 18.24
N LEU A 614 -24.46 26.83 17.32
CA LEU A 614 -24.42 26.33 15.95
C LEU A 614 -23.15 26.81 15.23
N ASN A 615 -22.79 28.08 15.41
CA ASN A 615 -21.55 28.63 14.85
C ASN A 615 -20.29 27.98 15.45
N SER A 616 -20.26 27.69 16.76
CA SER A 616 -19.11 27.01 17.36
C SER A 616 -19.00 25.55 16.93
N VAL A 617 -20.13 24.86 16.74
CA VAL A 617 -20.15 23.48 16.20
C VAL A 617 -19.70 23.47 14.74
N ALA A 618 -20.12 24.44 13.93
CA ALA A 618 -19.67 24.58 12.55
C ALA A 618 -18.15 24.83 12.44
N GLU A 619 -17.58 25.64 13.33
CA GLU A 619 -16.13 25.83 13.42
C GLU A 619 -15.38 24.54 13.81
N ASN A 620 -15.92 23.78 14.76
CA ASN A 620 -15.33 22.50 15.16
C ASN A 620 -15.39 21.46 14.03
N ILE A 621 -16.53 21.33 13.34
CA ILE A 621 -16.68 20.45 12.17
C ILE A 621 -15.69 20.83 11.06
N SER A 622 -15.43 22.12 10.86
CA SER A 622 -14.44 22.57 9.89
C SER A 622 -13.01 22.15 10.26
N LYS A 623 -12.65 22.23 11.55
CA LYS A 623 -11.34 21.78 12.05
C LYS A 623 -11.20 20.26 11.96
N ASP A 624 -12.23 19.52 12.34
CA ASP A 624 -12.22 18.06 12.28
C ASP A 624 -12.13 17.57 10.83
N LYS A 625 -12.82 18.23 9.88
CA LYS A 625 -12.67 17.94 8.44
C LYS A 625 -11.26 18.19 7.94
N GLN A 626 -10.61 19.26 8.39
CA GLN A 626 -9.24 19.57 8.00
C GLN A 626 -8.26 18.52 8.55
N GLN A 627 -8.42 18.10 9.81
CA GLN A 627 -7.64 17.00 10.40
C GLN A 627 -7.88 15.66 9.70
N LEU A 628 -9.11 15.38 9.24
CA LEU A 628 -9.43 14.13 8.57
C LEU A 628 -8.75 14.03 7.18
N VAL A 629 -8.66 15.15 6.45
CA VAL A 629 -7.92 15.23 5.18
C VAL A 629 -6.41 15.06 5.41
N GLU A 630 -5.86 15.70 6.44
CA GLU A 630 -4.45 15.53 6.81
C GLU A 630 -4.15 14.06 7.19
N ASN A 631 -5.05 13.42 7.95
CA ASN A 631 -4.93 12.01 8.31
C ASN A 631 -5.05 11.07 7.10
N GLU A 632 -5.93 11.34 6.13
CA GLU A 632 -6.03 10.56 4.89
C GLU A 632 -4.75 10.66 4.04
N GLU A 633 -4.13 11.84 3.96
CA GLU A 633 -2.84 12.01 3.30
C GLU A 633 -1.71 11.26 3.99
N VAL A 634 -1.70 11.24 5.34
CA VAL A 634 -0.73 10.47 6.13
C VAL A 634 -0.94 8.97 5.93
N ILE A 635 -2.19 8.49 5.93
CA ILE A 635 -2.51 7.08 5.66
C ILE A 635 -2.05 6.67 4.26
N SER A 636 -2.25 7.52 3.25
CA SER A 636 -1.78 7.25 1.87
C SER A 636 -0.26 7.18 1.76
N LYS A 637 0.47 8.02 2.50
CA LYS A 637 1.94 7.99 2.57
C LYS A 637 2.44 6.72 3.30
N LEU A 638 1.84 6.39 4.44
CA LEU A 638 2.17 5.16 5.18
C LEU A 638 1.85 3.90 4.39
N GLN A 639 0.79 3.89 3.59
CA GLN A 639 0.48 2.77 2.70
C GLN A 639 1.56 2.57 1.64
N LYS A 640 2.05 3.66 1.02
CA LYS A 640 3.18 3.59 0.08
C LYS A 640 4.47 3.11 0.76
N GLU A 641 4.76 3.62 1.95
CA GLU A 641 5.96 3.23 2.70
C GLU A 641 5.91 1.76 3.14
N ILE A 642 4.74 1.25 3.54
CA ILE A 642 4.53 -0.17 3.80
C ILE A 642 4.73 -1.00 2.53
N GLU A 643 4.26 -0.53 1.38
CA GLU A 643 4.42 -1.21 0.09
C GLU A 643 5.89 -1.25 -0.36
N GLU A 644 6.63 -0.15 -0.18
CA GLU A 644 8.08 -0.05 -0.39
C GLU A 644 8.84 -1.00 0.55
N LEU A 645 8.57 -0.97 1.86
CA LEU A 645 9.18 -1.89 2.83
C LEU A 645 8.87 -3.36 2.54
N CYS A 646 7.67 -3.67 2.03
CA CYS A 646 7.31 -5.03 1.63
C CYS A 646 8.10 -5.49 0.40
N ASN A 647 8.40 -4.59 -0.52
CA ASN A 647 9.23 -4.87 -1.69
C ASN A 647 10.72 -5.00 -1.30
N ASP A 648 11.21 -4.16 -0.40
CA ASP A 648 12.57 -4.26 0.14
C ASP A 648 12.76 -5.57 0.91
N LYS A 649 11.78 -5.98 1.71
CA LYS A 649 11.80 -7.28 2.39
C LYS A 649 11.89 -8.44 1.40
N LYS A 650 11.12 -8.41 0.29
CA LYS A 650 11.20 -9.43 -0.77
C LYS A 650 12.58 -9.44 -1.42
N SER A 651 13.15 -8.27 -1.71
CA SER A 651 14.51 -8.14 -2.24
C SER A 651 15.55 -8.72 -1.29
N VAL A 652 15.48 -8.40 0.00
CA VAL A 652 16.38 -8.95 1.05
C VAL A 652 16.25 -10.46 1.17
N ASP A 653 15.03 -11.02 1.11
CA ASP A 653 14.82 -12.47 1.13
C ASP A 653 15.40 -13.17 -0.11
N GLU A 654 15.36 -12.52 -1.28
CA GLU A 654 16.02 -13.00 -2.48
C GLU A 654 17.55 -12.92 -2.38
N TRP A 655 18.10 -11.83 -1.84
CA TRP A 655 19.53 -11.71 -1.55
C TRP A 655 19.98 -12.77 -0.56
N LYS A 656 19.21 -13.05 0.49
CA LYS A 656 19.51 -14.10 1.47
C LYS A 656 19.53 -15.49 0.83
N LYS A 657 18.62 -15.78 -0.12
CA LYS A 657 18.64 -17.02 -0.91
C LYS A 657 19.86 -17.10 -1.83
N LYS A 658 20.22 -16.01 -2.52
CA LYS A 658 21.40 -15.94 -3.39
C LYS A 658 22.71 -16.11 -2.62
N VAL A 659 22.85 -15.43 -1.48
CA VAL A 659 24.01 -15.54 -0.58
C VAL A 659 24.11 -16.95 0.01
N SER A 660 22.99 -17.55 0.45
CA SER A 660 22.97 -18.94 0.91
C SER A 660 23.43 -19.92 -0.19
N GLY A 661 22.97 -19.72 -1.43
CA GLY A 661 23.43 -20.48 -2.59
C GLY A 661 24.92 -20.31 -2.86
N LYS A 662 25.44 -19.08 -2.80
CA LYS A 662 26.86 -18.77 -3.04
C LYS A 662 27.77 -19.28 -1.89
N ILE A 663 27.29 -19.29 -0.65
CA ILE A 663 27.98 -19.96 0.47
C ILE A 663 28.07 -21.47 0.22
N GLN A 664 27.01 -22.08 -0.32
CA GLN A 664 27.03 -23.52 -0.61
C GLN A 664 27.96 -23.88 -1.78
N THR A 665 28.10 -23.03 -2.80
CA THR A 665 29.07 -23.23 -3.88
C THR A 665 30.50 -23.02 -3.41
N LEU A 666 30.76 -21.96 -2.64
CA LEU A 666 32.09 -21.72 -2.05
C LEU A 666 32.53 -22.84 -1.12
N ARG A 667 31.62 -23.46 -0.37
CA ARG A 667 31.92 -24.66 0.43
C ARG A 667 32.35 -25.85 -0.42
N LYS A 668 31.66 -26.10 -1.53
CA LYS A 668 32.02 -27.18 -2.47
C LYS A 668 33.35 -26.90 -3.19
N GLU A 669 33.62 -25.64 -3.51
CA GLU A 669 34.89 -25.22 -4.10
C GLU A 669 36.05 -25.34 -3.09
N LEU A 670 35.81 -25.03 -1.81
CA LEU A 670 36.79 -25.24 -0.74
C LEU A 670 37.12 -26.74 -0.57
N GLU A 671 36.10 -27.61 -0.58
CA GLU A 671 36.29 -29.06 -0.55
C GLU A 671 37.07 -29.58 -1.77
N ALA A 672 36.81 -29.04 -2.96
CA ALA A 672 37.55 -29.39 -4.19
C ALA A 672 39.00 -28.88 -4.15
N LYS A 673 39.26 -27.65 -3.68
CA LYS A 673 40.62 -27.12 -3.50
C LYS A 673 41.41 -27.93 -2.50
N ASN A 674 40.79 -28.37 -1.40
CA ASN A 674 41.44 -29.24 -0.41
C ASN A 674 41.85 -30.61 -1.00
N LEU A 675 41.05 -31.17 -1.92
CA LEU A 675 41.44 -32.40 -2.64
C LEU A 675 42.63 -32.17 -3.59
N LEU A 676 42.65 -31.05 -4.31
CA LEU A 676 43.76 -30.70 -5.21
C LEU A 676 45.06 -30.42 -4.46
N ILE A 677 45.00 -29.76 -3.29
CA ILE A 677 46.16 -29.54 -2.42
C ILE A 677 46.74 -30.90 -1.99
N LYS A 678 45.88 -31.85 -1.59
CA LYS A 678 46.32 -33.19 -1.18
C LYS A 678 46.95 -33.98 -2.33
N GLU A 679 46.48 -33.82 -3.56
CA GLU A 679 47.11 -34.41 -4.75
C GLU A 679 48.46 -33.76 -5.07
N ALA A 680 48.57 -32.44 -4.94
CA ALA A 680 49.82 -31.71 -5.13
C ALA A 680 50.87 -32.09 -4.06
N GLU A 681 50.47 -32.25 -2.80
CA GLU A 681 51.33 -32.73 -1.71
C GLU A 681 51.90 -34.12 -2.02
N ASN A 682 51.04 -35.06 -2.44
CA ASN A 682 51.48 -36.40 -2.83
C ASN A 682 52.49 -36.35 -4.00
N ARG A 683 52.24 -35.50 -5.00
CA ARG A 683 53.14 -35.37 -6.15
C ARG A 683 54.48 -34.73 -5.77
N THR A 684 54.47 -33.78 -4.84
CA THR A 684 55.68 -33.15 -4.31
C THR A 684 56.53 -34.19 -3.58
N GLN A 685 55.90 -35.06 -2.78
CA GLN A 685 56.58 -36.15 -2.07
C GLN A 685 57.18 -37.20 -3.01
N GLU A 686 56.54 -37.51 -4.13
CA GLU A 686 57.10 -38.37 -5.18
C GLU A 686 58.35 -37.75 -5.82
N LEU A 687 58.28 -36.47 -6.18
CA LEU A 687 59.40 -35.74 -6.79
C LEU A 687 60.60 -35.59 -5.84
N GLU A 688 60.34 -35.38 -4.54
CA GLU A 688 61.39 -35.37 -3.51
C GLU A 688 62.12 -36.73 -3.42
N ASN A 689 61.38 -37.84 -3.51
CA ASN A 689 61.97 -39.17 -3.51
C ASN A 689 62.79 -39.43 -4.78
N GLU A 690 62.35 -38.96 -5.95
CA GLU A 690 63.11 -39.05 -7.21
C GLU A 690 64.40 -38.21 -7.17
N LEU A 691 64.33 -36.97 -6.66
CA LEU A 691 65.50 -36.11 -6.48
C LEU A 691 66.54 -36.73 -5.55
N LYS A 692 66.09 -37.35 -4.46
CA LYS A 692 66.97 -38.05 -3.51
C LYS A 692 67.72 -39.22 -4.17
N ASN A 693 67.05 -39.99 -5.02
CA ASN A 693 67.69 -41.08 -5.75
C ASN A 693 68.70 -40.56 -6.78
N ARG A 694 68.38 -39.48 -7.48
CA ARG A 694 69.26 -38.89 -8.50
C ARG A 694 70.54 -38.27 -7.93
N ASN A 695 70.44 -37.65 -6.74
CA ASN A 695 71.62 -37.17 -6.00
C ASN A 695 72.55 -38.31 -5.57
N LEU A 696 72.00 -39.48 -5.22
CA LEU A 696 72.77 -40.66 -4.86
C LEU A 696 73.58 -41.21 -6.06
N ASP A 697 73.02 -41.15 -7.27
CA ASP A 697 73.71 -41.58 -8.49
C ASP A 697 74.80 -40.59 -8.91
N LEU A 698 74.55 -39.28 -8.83
CA LEU A 698 75.55 -38.25 -9.12
C LEU A 698 76.79 -38.38 -8.23
N GLN A 699 76.59 -38.71 -6.94
CA GLN A 699 77.69 -38.93 -6.00
C GLN A 699 78.61 -40.09 -6.42
N ARG A 700 78.02 -41.19 -6.91
CA ARG A 700 78.79 -42.35 -7.41
C ARG A 700 79.63 -42.00 -8.65
N GLU A 701 79.10 -41.15 -9.52
CA GLU A 701 79.79 -40.73 -10.74
C GLU A 701 80.97 -39.79 -10.44
N GLN A 702 80.83 -38.89 -9.45
CA GLN A 702 81.92 -38.01 -8.99
C GLN A 702 83.11 -38.78 -8.41
N ASP A 703 82.85 -39.86 -7.65
CA ASP A 703 83.91 -40.67 -7.06
C ASP A 703 84.71 -41.47 -8.11
N SER A 704 84.04 -41.89 -9.20
CA SER A 704 84.69 -42.54 -10.35
C SER A 704 85.66 -41.59 -11.08
N HIS A 705 85.25 -40.34 -11.34
CA HIS A 705 86.09 -39.36 -12.03
C HIS A 705 87.36 -38.97 -11.26
N LYS A 706 87.31 -38.94 -9.92
CA LYS A 706 88.49 -38.66 -9.09
C LYS A 706 89.56 -39.73 -9.22
N GLN A 707 89.19 -41.00 -9.38
CA GLN A 707 90.16 -42.09 -9.56
C GLN A 707 90.92 -41.98 -10.90
N THR A 708 90.23 -41.64 -11.98
CA THR A 708 90.83 -41.54 -13.32
C THR A 708 91.83 -40.39 -13.43
N LYS A 709 91.57 -39.26 -12.76
CA LYS A 709 92.44 -38.09 -12.76
C LYS A 709 93.83 -38.37 -12.16
N ASN A 710 93.88 -39.17 -11.09
CA ASN A 710 95.14 -39.50 -10.41
C ASN A 710 96.08 -40.38 -11.23
N LEU A 711 95.55 -41.18 -12.16
CA LEU A 711 96.36 -42.06 -13.03
C LEU A 711 97.05 -41.29 -14.17
N LEU A 712 96.43 -40.20 -14.65
CA LEU A 712 96.98 -39.37 -15.74
C LEU A 712 98.18 -38.54 -15.27
N GLU A 713 98.18 -38.10 -14.02
CA GLU A 713 99.22 -37.25 -13.44
C GLU A 713 100.54 -38.01 -13.22
N GLN A 714 100.48 -39.32 -13.01
CA GLN A 714 101.66 -40.19 -12.87
C GLN A 714 102.43 -40.38 -14.18
N SER A 715 101.72 -40.42 -15.33
CA SER A 715 102.32 -40.62 -16.66
C SER A 715 103.03 -39.37 -17.20
N SER A 716 102.59 -38.17 -16.80
CA SER A 716 103.15 -36.90 -17.27
C SER A 716 104.58 -36.63 -16.74
N ASN A 717 104.92 -37.20 -15.57
CA ASN A 717 106.18 -36.93 -14.89
C ASN A 717 107.39 -37.73 -15.45
N GLU A 718 107.19 -38.76 -16.27
CA GLU A 718 108.28 -39.57 -16.84
C GLU A 718 108.91 -39.01 -18.13
N CYS A 719 108.31 -37.98 -18.76
CA CYS A 719 108.67 -37.57 -20.13
C CYS A 719 109.72 -36.43 -20.26
N LYS A 720 110.32 -35.91 -19.17
CA LYS A 720 111.07 -34.62 -19.20
C LYS A 720 112.58 -34.64 -18.84
N LYS A 721 113.38 -35.66 -19.24
CA LYS A 721 114.86 -35.61 -19.08
C LYS A 721 115.61 -36.09 -20.35
N ASN A 722 116.42 -35.19 -20.95
CA ASN A 722 117.52 -35.32 -21.95
C ASN A 722 117.36 -34.27 -23.08
N SER A 723 118.33 -33.53 -23.63
CA SER A 723 119.80 -33.42 -23.50
C SER A 723 120.24 -32.07 -24.15
N MET A 724 121.33 -31.47 -23.65
CA MET A 724 121.73 -30.05 -23.77
C MET A 724 122.98 -29.82 -24.66
N LEU A 725 122.98 -30.29 -25.91
CA LEU A 725 124.11 -30.06 -26.85
C LEU A 725 123.70 -29.65 -28.27
N ASN A 726 122.40 -29.73 -28.58
CA ASN A 726 121.83 -29.00 -29.72
C ASN A 726 121.59 -27.52 -29.39
N LEU A 727 121.86 -27.07 -28.15
CA LEU A 727 121.44 -25.76 -27.67
C LEU A 727 122.15 -24.61 -28.38
N GLU A 728 123.46 -24.60 -28.57
CA GLU A 728 124.13 -23.33 -28.90
C GLU A 728 123.97 -22.89 -30.38
N MET A 729 123.92 -23.84 -31.31
CA MET A 729 123.61 -23.54 -32.72
C MET A 729 122.09 -23.38 -32.95
N GLN A 730 121.29 -24.09 -32.14
CA GLN A 730 119.88 -23.79 -32.01
C GLN A 730 119.68 -22.42 -31.37
N ASP A 731 120.51 -21.90 -30.47
CA ASP A 731 120.24 -20.68 -29.69
C ASP A 731 120.34 -19.40 -30.51
N TYR A 732 121.17 -19.38 -31.57
CA TYR A 732 121.20 -18.27 -32.53
C TYR A 732 120.06 -18.36 -33.55
N GLU A 733 119.78 -19.54 -34.13
CA GLU A 733 118.61 -19.71 -35.01
C GLU A 733 117.28 -19.59 -34.25
N ARG A 734 117.26 -19.99 -32.98
CA ARG A 734 116.18 -19.84 -32.01
C ARG A 734 116.09 -18.38 -31.63
N SER A 735 117.16 -17.64 -31.36
CA SER A 735 117.04 -16.20 -31.09
C SER A 735 116.40 -15.44 -32.25
N VAL A 736 116.79 -15.75 -33.50
CA VAL A 736 116.19 -15.10 -34.67
C VAL A 736 114.74 -15.58 -34.90
N LYS A 737 114.48 -16.89 -34.87
CA LYS A 737 113.10 -17.43 -34.94
C LYS A 737 112.25 -16.95 -33.76
N GLU A 738 112.81 -16.75 -32.58
CA GLU A 738 112.12 -16.23 -31.40
C GLU A 738 111.82 -14.75 -31.53
N LEU A 739 112.72 -13.95 -32.11
CA LEU A 739 112.45 -12.54 -32.39
C LEU A 739 111.39 -12.40 -33.48
N THR A 740 111.47 -13.16 -34.57
CA THR A 740 110.43 -13.17 -35.61
C THR A 740 109.10 -13.72 -35.08
N GLN A 741 109.12 -14.80 -34.29
CA GLN A 741 107.91 -15.29 -33.61
C GLN A 741 107.38 -14.31 -32.58
N LYS A 742 108.23 -13.54 -31.88
CA LYS A 742 107.80 -12.48 -30.96
C LYS A 742 107.13 -11.35 -31.73
N ILE A 743 107.65 -10.96 -32.89
CA ILE A 743 107.02 -9.94 -33.75
C ILE A 743 105.70 -10.46 -34.31
N GLU A 744 105.62 -11.69 -34.82
CA GLU A 744 104.38 -12.29 -35.30
C GLU A 744 103.36 -12.54 -34.18
N LYS A 745 103.82 -12.89 -32.97
CA LYS A 745 102.95 -12.98 -31.78
C LYS A 745 102.44 -11.61 -31.40
N GLN A 746 103.28 -10.58 -31.36
CA GLN A 746 102.87 -9.21 -31.09
C GLN A 746 101.93 -8.67 -32.18
N THR A 747 102.13 -9.04 -33.45
CA THR A 747 101.23 -8.63 -34.54
C THR A 747 99.89 -9.37 -34.48
N ARG A 748 99.90 -10.66 -34.15
CA ARG A 748 98.66 -11.42 -33.85
C ARG A 748 97.95 -10.90 -32.62
N GLU A 749 98.68 -10.51 -31.58
CA GLU A 749 98.13 -9.92 -30.37
C GLU A 749 97.53 -8.55 -30.65
N ILE A 750 98.17 -7.72 -31.47
CA ILE A 750 97.60 -6.45 -31.97
C ILE A 750 96.34 -6.71 -32.81
N GLN A 751 96.33 -7.70 -33.70
CA GLN A 751 95.12 -8.06 -34.47
C GLN A 751 94.00 -8.60 -33.58
N ASN A 752 94.33 -9.40 -32.56
CA ASN A 752 93.37 -9.91 -31.59
C ASN A 752 92.80 -8.78 -30.72
N LEU A 753 93.65 -7.85 -30.26
CA LEU A 753 93.22 -6.65 -29.55
C LEU A 753 92.38 -5.74 -30.44
N HIS A 754 92.70 -5.62 -31.74
CA HIS A 754 91.91 -4.82 -32.68
C HIS A 754 90.54 -5.41 -32.96
N THR A 755 90.46 -6.73 -33.18
CA THR A 755 89.18 -7.44 -33.32
C THR A 755 88.37 -7.39 -32.03
N GLN A 756 89.00 -7.53 -30.87
CA GLN A 756 88.34 -7.30 -29.57
C GLN A 756 87.80 -5.88 -29.44
N LEU A 757 88.57 -4.86 -29.82
CA LEU A 757 88.12 -3.46 -29.82
C LEU A 757 86.91 -3.25 -30.74
N GLU A 758 86.90 -3.86 -31.92
CA GLU A 758 85.77 -3.74 -32.85
C GLU A 758 84.52 -4.47 -32.33
N THR A 759 84.68 -5.66 -31.74
CA THR A 759 83.57 -6.35 -31.07
C THR A 759 83.03 -5.53 -29.89
N GLN A 760 83.91 -4.95 -29.07
CA GLN A 760 83.51 -4.08 -27.96
C GLN A 760 82.79 -2.82 -28.46
N LYS A 761 83.26 -2.21 -29.55
CA LYS A 761 82.61 -1.05 -30.17
C LYS A 761 81.21 -1.40 -30.69
N ASN A 762 81.04 -2.57 -31.31
CA ASN A 762 79.73 -3.06 -31.74
C ASN A 762 78.82 -3.34 -30.55
N THR A 763 79.33 -3.94 -29.46
CA THR A 763 78.53 -4.13 -28.23
C THR A 763 78.12 -2.80 -27.60
N VAL A 764 79.00 -1.80 -27.60
CA VAL A 764 78.68 -0.44 -27.11
C VAL A 764 77.62 0.23 -27.98
N SER A 765 77.65 0.01 -29.30
CA SER A 765 76.61 0.51 -30.21
C SER A 765 75.25 -0.11 -29.92
N VAL A 766 75.20 -1.44 -29.74
CA VAL A 766 73.97 -2.16 -29.40
C VAL A 766 73.44 -1.73 -28.03
N LEU A 767 74.30 -1.58 -27.03
CA LEU A 767 73.91 -1.10 -25.69
C LEU A 767 73.38 0.34 -25.73
N ARG A 768 73.94 1.22 -26.57
CA ARG A 768 73.41 2.58 -26.76
C ARG A 768 72.03 2.57 -27.39
N GLU A 769 71.81 1.72 -28.38
CA GLU A 769 70.50 1.60 -29.04
C GLU A 769 69.46 0.99 -28.10
N GLN A 770 69.85 0.02 -27.27
CA GLN A 770 69.01 -0.51 -26.20
C GLN A 770 68.67 0.54 -25.14
N ASN A 771 69.63 1.36 -24.70
CA ASN A 771 69.36 2.46 -23.76
C ASN A 771 68.37 3.46 -24.35
N LYS A 772 68.49 3.80 -25.64
CA LYS A 772 67.54 4.68 -26.32
C LYS A 772 66.12 4.11 -26.33
N LEU A 773 65.96 2.83 -26.66
CA LEU A 773 64.64 2.18 -26.62
C LEU A 773 64.08 2.10 -25.19
N LEU A 774 64.93 1.92 -24.18
CA LEU A 774 64.51 1.94 -22.78
C LEU A 774 64.09 3.34 -22.35
N GLU A 775 64.79 4.40 -22.78
CA GLU A 775 64.40 5.79 -22.53
C GLU A 775 63.04 6.13 -23.17
N GLU A 776 62.82 5.76 -24.43
CA GLU A 776 61.53 5.93 -25.12
C GLU A 776 60.40 5.18 -24.40
N ARG A 777 60.67 3.95 -23.92
CA ARG A 777 59.70 3.18 -23.14
C ARG A 777 59.40 3.80 -21.78
N ILE A 778 60.40 4.36 -21.09
CA ILE A 778 60.19 5.07 -19.83
C ILE A 778 59.31 6.31 -20.06
N GLU A 779 59.51 7.04 -21.16
CA GLU A 779 58.71 8.22 -21.49
C GLU A 779 57.24 7.86 -21.80
N GLU A 780 57.00 6.75 -22.49
CA GLU A 780 55.65 6.22 -22.76
C GLU A 780 54.96 5.76 -21.47
N GLU A 781 55.65 5.02 -20.59
CA GLU A 781 55.13 4.62 -19.29
C GLU A 781 54.87 5.83 -18.37
N GLN A 782 55.67 6.89 -18.45
CA GLN A 782 55.39 8.14 -17.74
C GLN A 782 54.11 8.83 -18.25
N LYS A 783 53.86 8.82 -19.57
CA LYS A 783 52.61 9.35 -20.14
C LYS A 783 51.40 8.52 -19.71
N ASN A 784 51.51 7.20 -19.69
CA ASN A 784 50.47 6.29 -19.21
C ASN A 784 50.25 6.44 -17.69
N GLY A 785 51.31 6.63 -16.92
CA GLY A 785 51.24 6.95 -15.49
C GLY A 785 50.51 8.27 -15.23
N ASN A 786 50.73 9.29 -16.07
CA ASN A 786 50.03 10.56 -15.97
C ASN A 786 48.54 10.45 -16.35
N SER A 787 48.18 9.69 -17.39
CA SER A 787 46.77 9.49 -17.77
C SER A 787 46.00 8.71 -16.70
N THR A 788 46.59 7.64 -16.17
CA THR A 788 45.99 6.86 -15.07
C THR A 788 45.89 7.70 -13.78
N SER A 789 46.87 8.57 -13.50
CA SER A 789 46.79 9.52 -12.38
C SER A 789 45.60 10.49 -12.51
N ILE A 790 45.34 11.00 -13.73
CA ILE A 790 44.17 11.85 -14.00
C ILE A 790 42.86 11.06 -13.82
N GLU A 791 42.79 9.82 -14.29
CA GLU A 791 41.61 8.96 -14.10
C GLU A 791 41.37 8.65 -12.62
N ILE A 792 42.42 8.34 -11.85
CA ILE A 792 42.34 8.15 -10.40
C ILE A 792 41.84 9.42 -9.71
N SER A 793 42.29 10.60 -10.15
CA SER A 793 41.80 11.87 -9.60
C SER A 793 40.31 12.09 -9.87
N ALA A 794 39.82 11.69 -11.05
CA ALA A 794 38.40 11.78 -11.40
C ALA A 794 37.56 10.78 -10.58
N TYR A 795 38.04 9.55 -10.39
CA TYR A 795 37.39 8.57 -9.53
C TYR A 795 37.35 9.00 -8.07
N LYS A 796 38.43 9.60 -7.55
CA LYS A 796 38.45 10.17 -6.19
C LYS A 796 37.42 11.29 -6.02
N LYS A 797 37.26 12.15 -7.03
CA LYS A 797 36.22 13.19 -7.01
C LYS A 797 34.82 12.58 -7.01
N ASN A 798 34.56 11.61 -7.88
CA ASN A 798 33.26 10.94 -7.93
C ASN A 798 32.97 10.18 -6.63
N MET A 799 34.00 9.60 -5.98
CA MET A 799 33.86 8.94 -4.69
C MET A 799 33.48 9.95 -3.59
N ALA A 800 34.11 11.13 -3.56
CA ALA A 800 33.74 12.20 -2.63
C ALA A 800 32.31 12.71 -2.87
N ASP A 801 31.90 12.89 -4.13
CA ASP A 801 30.54 13.31 -4.48
C ASP A 801 29.50 12.24 -4.05
N LEU A 802 29.84 10.95 -4.18
CA LEU A 802 28.99 9.84 -3.72
C LEU A 802 28.96 9.74 -2.19
N GLU A 803 30.07 9.96 -1.50
CA GLU A 803 30.14 10.00 -0.03
C GLU A 803 29.28 11.14 0.51
N GLU A 804 29.30 12.33 -0.11
CA GLU A 804 28.42 13.44 0.24
C GLU A 804 26.94 13.07 0.04
N LEU A 805 26.61 12.41 -1.07
CA LEU A 805 25.23 11.95 -1.33
C LEU A 805 24.77 10.90 -0.31
N VAL A 806 25.64 9.97 0.08
CA VAL A 806 25.36 8.97 1.14
C VAL A 806 25.12 9.67 2.47
N GLN A 807 25.97 10.62 2.87
CA GLN A 807 25.79 11.38 4.10
C GLN A 807 24.44 12.13 4.11
N GLN A 808 24.07 12.77 3.00
CA GLN A 808 22.77 13.44 2.87
C GLN A 808 21.58 12.48 2.96
N LYS A 809 21.74 11.21 2.55
CA LYS A 809 20.72 10.17 2.67
C LYS A 809 20.64 9.64 4.10
N ASP A 810 21.77 9.47 4.77
CA ASP A 810 21.85 9.06 6.17
C ASP A 810 21.22 10.09 7.11
N ASP A 811 21.46 11.39 6.86
CA ASP A 811 20.81 12.47 7.61
C ASP A 811 19.27 12.41 7.45
N LYS A 812 18.78 12.14 6.24
CA LYS A 812 17.33 11.97 5.98
C LYS A 812 16.77 10.72 6.63
N LEU A 813 17.51 9.61 6.64
CA LEU A 813 17.12 8.38 7.34
C LEU A 813 17.07 8.61 8.87
N SER A 814 18.00 9.39 9.41
CA SER A 814 18.01 9.78 10.83
C SER A 814 16.75 10.58 11.19
N ASP A 815 16.37 11.55 10.36
CA ASP A 815 15.17 12.35 10.59
C ASP A 815 13.87 11.55 10.42
N LEU A 816 13.81 10.66 9.42
CA LEU A 816 12.68 9.72 9.26
C LEU A 816 12.56 8.77 10.46
N ASN A 817 13.68 8.25 10.98
CA ASN A 817 13.66 7.40 12.17
C ASN A 817 13.12 8.15 13.40
N LYS A 818 13.53 9.40 13.61
CA LYS A 818 12.96 10.23 14.70
C LYS A 818 11.45 10.38 14.53
N LEU A 819 10.98 10.63 13.31
CA LEU A 819 9.56 10.79 13.02
C LEU A 819 8.78 9.49 13.32
N ILE A 820 9.31 8.34 12.88
CA ILE A 820 8.75 7.02 13.18
C ILE A 820 8.69 6.78 14.69
N GLU A 821 9.73 7.15 15.45
CA GLU A 821 9.75 7.03 16.91
C GLU A 821 8.63 7.86 17.57
N THR A 822 8.41 9.10 17.11
CA THR A 822 7.29 9.94 17.58
C THR A 822 5.94 9.32 17.26
N VAL A 823 5.71 8.90 16.02
CA VAL A 823 4.43 8.27 15.61
C VAL A 823 4.20 6.96 16.37
N ARG A 824 5.25 6.18 16.65
CA ARG A 824 5.15 5.00 17.54
C ARG A 824 4.72 5.38 18.94
N SER A 825 5.29 6.44 19.52
CA SER A 825 4.92 6.90 20.86
C SER A 825 3.47 7.39 20.94
N GLU A 826 3.00 8.10 19.91
CA GLU A 826 1.60 8.55 19.78
C GLU A 826 0.65 7.36 19.59
N ASN A 827 1.03 6.36 18.79
CA ASN A 827 0.22 5.17 18.57
C ASN A 827 0.13 4.30 19.84
N GLU A 828 1.21 4.22 20.63
CA GLU A 828 1.21 3.59 21.95
C GLU A 828 0.34 4.35 22.97
N GLU A 829 0.26 5.68 22.86
CA GLU A 829 -0.63 6.51 23.68
C GLU A 829 -2.10 6.33 23.29
N LEU A 830 -2.43 6.37 21.99
CA LEU A 830 -3.76 6.07 21.47
C LEU A 830 -4.20 4.63 21.81
N SER A 831 -3.28 3.67 21.72
CA SER A 831 -3.54 2.28 22.12
C SER A 831 -3.79 2.13 23.63
N ARG A 832 -3.22 3.00 24.47
CA ARG A 832 -3.52 3.07 25.91
C ARG A 832 -4.85 3.76 26.22
N GLU A 833 -5.26 4.74 25.42
CA GLU A 833 -6.53 5.45 25.60
C GLU A 833 -7.75 4.66 25.09
N LEU A 834 -7.61 3.87 24.02
CA LEU A 834 -8.70 3.10 23.44
C LEU A 834 -9.38 2.12 24.45
N PRO A 835 -8.66 1.34 25.28
CA PRO A 835 -9.26 0.49 26.31
C PRO A 835 -10.00 1.28 27.39
N LYS A 836 -9.54 2.49 27.74
CA LYS A 836 -10.22 3.34 28.73
C LYS A 836 -11.58 3.78 28.20
N VAL A 837 -11.64 4.26 26.96
CA VAL A 837 -12.89 4.66 26.29
C VAL A 837 -13.84 3.46 26.15
N ILE A 838 -13.33 2.28 25.78
CA ILE A 838 -14.14 1.05 25.72
C ILE A 838 -14.70 0.68 27.09
N SER A 839 -13.89 0.76 28.16
CA SER A 839 -14.33 0.49 29.54
C SER A 839 -15.40 1.48 30.00
N GLU A 840 -15.25 2.77 29.70
CA GLU A 840 -16.26 3.78 30.01
C GLU A 840 -17.56 3.54 29.24
N HIS A 841 -17.47 3.22 27.95
CA HIS A 841 -18.63 2.88 27.14
C HIS A 841 -19.36 1.62 27.65
N GLN A 842 -18.61 0.59 28.07
CA GLN A 842 -19.20 -0.63 28.62
C GLN A 842 -19.86 -0.38 29.99
N LYS A 843 -19.30 0.53 30.80
CA LYS A 843 -19.89 0.97 32.07
C LYS A 843 -21.19 1.73 31.86
N THR A 844 -21.24 2.69 30.94
CA THR A 844 -22.47 3.45 30.62
C THR A 844 -23.54 2.56 30.01
N LEU A 845 -23.17 1.63 29.12
CA LEU A 845 -24.10 0.67 28.53
C LEU A 845 -24.71 -0.26 29.60
N SER A 846 -23.91 -0.67 30.59
CA SER A 846 -24.39 -1.48 31.73
C SER A 846 -25.34 -0.69 32.63
N GLN A 847 -25.07 0.60 32.86
CA GLN A 847 -25.96 1.49 33.62
C GLN A 847 -27.31 1.69 32.91
N VAL A 848 -27.30 2.04 31.62
CA VAL A 848 -28.52 2.21 30.82
C VAL A 848 -29.33 0.92 30.75
N LYS A 849 -28.65 -0.24 30.62
CA LYS A 849 -29.32 -1.54 30.65
C LYS A 849 -29.98 -1.81 32.00
N GLY A 850 -29.30 -1.49 33.11
CA GLY A 850 -29.86 -1.61 34.46
C GLY A 850 -31.09 -0.71 34.67
N GLU A 851 -31.05 0.54 34.21
CA GLU A 851 -32.19 1.47 34.27
C GLU A 851 -33.37 0.98 33.41
N ARG A 852 -33.09 0.53 32.18
CA ARG A 852 -34.11 -0.05 31.29
C ARG A 852 -34.78 -1.26 31.92
N ASP A 853 -34.01 -2.17 32.50
CA ASP A 853 -34.55 -3.39 33.11
C ASP A 853 -35.34 -3.05 34.40
N ARG A 854 -34.91 -2.05 35.17
CA ARG A 854 -35.67 -1.50 36.31
C ARG A 854 -37.00 -0.89 35.87
N LEU A 855 -36.99 0.01 34.88
CA LEU A 855 -38.21 0.65 34.34
C LEU A 855 -39.17 -0.39 33.75
N ARG A 856 -38.63 -1.43 33.09
CA ARG A 856 -39.43 -2.55 32.57
C ARG A 856 -40.12 -3.32 33.69
N ASN A 857 -39.44 -3.56 34.81
CA ASN A 857 -40.02 -4.22 35.98
C ASN A 857 -41.08 -3.34 36.65
N GLU A 858 -40.85 -2.03 36.77
CA GLU A 858 -41.84 -1.07 37.27
C GLU A 858 -43.08 -1.03 36.37
N LEU A 859 -42.91 -0.99 35.04
CA LEU A 859 -44.01 -1.03 34.07
C LEU A 859 -44.83 -2.32 34.18
N LEU A 860 -44.18 -3.47 34.32
CA LEU A 860 -44.86 -4.76 34.54
C LEU A 860 -45.66 -4.75 35.86
N GLY A 861 -45.10 -4.20 36.93
CA GLY A 861 -45.80 -4.04 38.21
C GLY A 861 -47.04 -3.14 38.09
N VAL A 862 -46.91 -2.00 37.42
CA VAL A 862 -48.05 -1.10 37.17
C VAL A 862 -49.10 -1.77 36.28
N GLN A 863 -48.69 -2.51 35.24
CA GLN A 863 -49.62 -3.25 34.38
C GLN A 863 -50.38 -4.34 35.15
N GLN A 864 -49.74 -5.01 36.11
CA GLN A 864 -50.40 -5.98 36.97
C GLN A 864 -51.40 -5.29 37.90
N ASN A 865 -51.00 -4.21 38.57
CA ASN A 865 -51.90 -3.44 39.43
C ASN A 865 -53.11 -2.89 38.66
N LEU A 866 -52.92 -2.44 37.42
CA LEU A 866 -54.00 -1.95 36.55
C LEU A 866 -54.96 -3.07 36.16
N ARG A 867 -54.44 -4.29 35.96
CA ARG A 867 -55.25 -5.50 35.76
C ARG A 867 -56.06 -5.83 37.01
N ASP A 868 -55.41 -5.86 38.17
CA ASP A 868 -56.08 -6.17 39.44
C ASP A 868 -57.19 -5.15 39.76
N VAL A 869 -56.92 -3.85 39.57
CA VAL A 869 -57.92 -2.78 39.76
C VAL A 869 -59.05 -2.91 38.75
N ARG A 870 -58.77 -3.28 37.49
CA ARG A 870 -59.81 -3.53 36.48
C ARG A 870 -60.69 -4.71 36.87
N ASP A 871 -60.10 -5.79 37.37
CA ASP A 871 -60.84 -6.97 37.81
C ASP A 871 -61.71 -6.67 39.04
N VAL A 872 -61.18 -5.90 40.00
CA VAL A 872 -61.95 -5.41 41.15
C VAL A 872 -63.08 -4.48 40.71
N LEU A 873 -62.82 -3.56 39.79
CA LEU A 873 -63.82 -2.63 39.27
C LEU A 873 -64.95 -3.39 38.58
N LYS A 874 -64.61 -4.37 37.73
CA LYS A 874 -65.60 -5.25 37.09
C LYS A 874 -66.42 -6.03 38.11
N LEU A 875 -65.78 -6.54 39.16
CA LEU A 875 -66.48 -7.25 40.24
C LEU A 875 -67.42 -6.31 41.01
N ARG A 876 -67.04 -5.03 41.22
CA ARG A 876 -67.92 -4.01 41.80
C ARG A 876 -69.04 -3.57 40.86
N GLU A 877 -68.80 -3.51 39.56
CA GLU A 877 -69.82 -3.25 38.55
C GLU A 877 -70.85 -4.39 38.53
N ASP A 878 -70.41 -5.64 38.57
CA ASP A 878 -71.27 -6.82 38.66
C ASP A 878 -72.06 -6.81 39.98
N GLU A 879 -71.43 -6.53 41.12
CA GLU A 879 -72.12 -6.35 42.40
C GLU A 879 -73.15 -5.21 42.35
N LEU A 880 -72.81 -4.08 41.75
CA LEU A 880 -73.70 -2.93 41.61
C LEU A 880 -74.86 -3.23 40.67
N GLU A 881 -74.65 -4.03 39.62
CA GLU A 881 -75.70 -4.52 38.74
C GLU A 881 -76.61 -5.52 39.46
N THR A 882 -76.06 -6.42 40.27
CA THR A 882 -76.87 -7.30 41.14
C THR A 882 -77.66 -6.47 42.16
N MET A 883 -77.07 -5.45 42.79
CA MET A 883 -77.78 -4.55 43.71
C MET A 883 -78.82 -3.68 42.99
N LYS A 884 -78.58 -3.26 41.75
CA LYS A 884 -79.57 -2.55 40.92
C LYS A 884 -80.73 -3.45 40.54
N THR A 885 -80.47 -4.69 40.14
CA THR A 885 -81.52 -5.66 39.83
C THR A 885 -82.28 -6.06 41.08
N GLU A 886 -81.61 -6.27 42.21
CA GLU A 886 -82.23 -6.45 43.53
C GLU A 886 -83.02 -5.23 43.95
N TYR A 887 -82.55 -4.01 43.70
CA TYR A 887 -83.25 -2.77 43.99
C TYR A 887 -84.45 -2.57 43.06
N GLU A 888 -84.37 -2.90 41.78
CA GLU A 888 -85.51 -2.83 40.86
C GLU A 888 -86.52 -3.93 41.19
N ASN A 889 -86.06 -5.12 41.56
CA ASN A 889 -86.90 -6.19 42.11
C ASN A 889 -87.53 -5.79 43.43
N TYR A 890 -86.79 -5.14 44.32
CA TYR A 890 -87.28 -4.58 45.58
C TYR A 890 -88.22 -3.42 45.32
N LYS A 891 -88.04 -2.60 44.30
CA LYS A 891 -88.92 -1.50 43.91
C LYS A 891 -90.20 -2.02 43.29
N VAL A 892 -90.18 -3.11 42.53
CA VAL A 892 -91.38 -3.82 42.04
C VAL A 892 -92.09 -4.50 43.21
N ARG A 893 -91.34 -5.15 44.10
CA ARG A 893 -91.87 -5.77 45.33
C ARG A 893 -92.42 -4.73 46.29
N ALA A 894 -91.76 -3.59 46.43
CA ALA A 894 -92.15 -2.44 47.23
C ALA A 894 -93.28 -1.66 46.56
N GLN A 895 -93.38 -1.54 45.24
CA GLN A 895 -94.55 -0.98 44.54
C GLN A 895 -95.76 -1.92 44.64
N SER A 896 -95.53 -3.23 44.69
CA SER A 896 -96.55 -4.25 44.97
C SER A 896 -97.00 -4.23 46.44
N ILE A 897 -96.07 -3.98 47.38
CA ILE A 897 -96.30 -3.84 48.82
C ILE A 897 -96.87 -2.44 49.16
N LEU A 898 -96.51 -1.37 48.44
CA LEU A 898 -97.03 0.01 48.57
C LEU A 898 -98.45 0.15 47.98
N LYS A 899 -98.84 -0.74 47.06
CA LYS A 899 -100.25 -0.94 46.69
C LYS A 899 -101.06 -1.62 47.80
N LYS A 900 -100.38 -2.23 48.78
CA LYS A 900 -100.99 -3.12 49.79
C LYS A 900 -100.90 -2.62 51.22
N ASN A 901 -100.21 -1.52 51.52
CA ASN A 901 -100.25 -0.91 52.86
C ASN A 901 -99.80 0.56 52.83
N GLN A 902 -100.78 1.46 52.93
CA GLN A 902 -100.57 2.83 53.38
C GLN A 902 -100.84 2.91 54.89
N ASN A 903 -99.86 3.46 55.63
CA ASN A 903 -99.90 4.04 57.00
C ASN A 903 -99.82 3.06 58.21
N ARG A 904 -99.06 3.29 59.31
CA ARG A 904 -98.04 4.28 59.72
C ARG A 904 -97.41 3.88 61.09
N ASP A 905 -96.45 4.69 61.55
CA ASP A 905 -95.99 4.99 62.94
C ASP A 905 -94.65 4.36 63.39
N LEU A 906 -93.57 5.14 63.57
CA LEU A 906 -93.25 6.18 64.57
C LEU A 906 -92.88 5.60 65.95
N GLY A 907 -91.61 5.21 66.09
CA GLY A 907 -90.96 4.87 67.36
C GLY A 907 -89.43 4.86 67.34
N MET A 908 -88.78 5.36 66.27
CA MET A 908 -87.35 5.15 66.01
C MET A 908 -86.51 6.44 65.97
N GLU A 909 -87.05 7.57 66.42
CA GLU A 909 -86.41 8.88 66.26
C GLU A 909 -85.28 9.14 67.28
N GLU A 910 -85.21 8.37 68.37
CA GLU A 910 -84.24 8.57 69.45
C GLU A 910 -82.93 7.77 69.25
N LYS A 911 -82.98 6.60 68.59
CA LYS A 911 -81.77 5.82 68.20
C LYS A 911 -81.11 6.39 66.94
N LEU A 912 -81.89 6.97 66.05
CA LEU A 912 -81.40 7.67 64.86
C LEU A 912 -80.59 8.92 65.23
N GLN A 913 -80.81 9.55 66.39
CA GLN A 913 -80.06 10.72 66.82
C GLN A 913 -78.63 10.37 67.31
N GLU A 914 -78.44 9.18 67.87
CA GLU A 914 -77.14 8.64 68.31
C GLU A 914 -76.35 8.07 67.11
N GLU A 915 -77.00 7.32 66.22
CA GLU A 915 -76.39 6.87 64.95
C GLU A 915 -76.04 8.04 64.03
N VAL A 916 -76.81 9.14 64.02
CA VAL A 916 -76.48 10.36 63.28
C VAL A 916 -75.26 11.08 63.87
N SER A 917 -75.00 10.97 65.17
CA SER A 917 -73.77 11.51 65.79
C SER A 917 -72.54 10.71 65.37
N ASP A 918 -72.64 9.38 65.38
CA ASP A 918 -71.54 8.49 64.96
C ASP A 918 -71.27 8.57 63.45
N ILE A 919 -72.33 8.63 62.63
CA ILE A 919 -72.21 8.85 61.18
C ILE A 919 -71.68 10.24 60.86
N LYS A 920 -71.94 11.27 61.68
CA LYS A 920 -71.33 12.60 61.54
C LYS A 920 -69.84 12.59 61.88
N SER A 921 -69.45 11.92 62.96
CA SER A 921 -68.04 11.71 63.35
C SER A 921 -67.26 10.96 62.27
N ILE A 922 -67.85 9.89 61.72
CA ILE A 922 -67.25 9.13 60.62
C ILE A 922 -67.22 9.97 59.33
N ASN A 923 -68.25 10.77 59.05
CA ASN A 923 -68.24 11.70 57.91
C ASN A 923 -67.16 12.78 58.02
N GLU A 924 -66.88 13.30 59.22
CA GLU A 924 -65.81 14.27 59.39
C GLU A 924 -64.43 13.64 59.19
N LYS A 925 -64.21 12.41 59.68
CA LYS A 925 -62.97 11.66 59.43
C LYS A 925 -62.80 11.31 57.95
N LEU A 926 -63.86 10.81 57.31
CA LEU A 926 -63.84 10.52 55.88
C LEU A 926 -63.64 11.80 55.06
N LYS A 927 -64.20 12.94 55.46
CA LYS A 927 -63.94 14.24 54.79
C LYS A 927 -62.50 14.70 54.93
N LEU A 928 -61.88 14.49 56.09
CA LEU A 928 -60.45 14.78 56.31
C LEU A 928 -59.57 13.88 55.45
N GLU A 929 -59.84 12.57 55.42
CA GLU A 929 -59.11 11.64 54.55
C GLU A 929 -59.31 11.96 53.07
N LEU A 930 -60.54 12.31 52.65
CA LEU A 930 -60.83 12.72 51.27
C LEU A 930 -60.13 14.04 50.92
N SER A 931 -59.97 14.94 51.88
CA SER A 931 -59.19 16.18 51.72
C SER A 931 -57.69 15.88 51.57
N GLU A 932 -57.14 14.99 52.39
CA GLU A 932 -55.73 14.58 52.31
C GLU A 932 -55.43 13.79 51.03
N LEU A 933 -56.33 12.91 50.60
CA LEU A 933 -56.21 12.20 49.33
C LEU A 933 -56.33 13.14 48.12
N LYS A 934 -57.21 14.15 48.18
CA LYS A 934 -57.28 15.19 47.15
C LYS A 934 -56.00 16.00 47.09
N GLN A 935 -55.46 16.41 48.22
CA GLN A 935 -54.19 17.14 48.25
C GLN A 935 -53.04 16.30 47.69
N LYS A 936 -52.95 15.01 48.04
CA LYS A 936 -51.96 14.10 47.47
C LYS A 936 -52.17 13.85 45.97
N PHE A 937 -53.43 13.84 45.51
CA PHE A 937 -53.76 13.74 44.10
C PHE A 937 -53.30 14.98 43.35
N ASP A 938 -53.59 16.17 43.88
CA ASP A 938 -53.17 17.45 43.31
C ASP A 938 -51.63 17.56 43.26
N ASP A 939 -50.93 17.17 44.33
CA ASP A 939 -49.46 17.12 44.37
C ASP A 939 -48.89 16.12 43.33
N SER A 940 -49.53 14.95 43.20
CA SER A 940 -49.16 13.96 42.18
C SER A 940 -49.46 14.46 40.76
N GLU A 941 -50.50 15.27 40.57
CA GLU A 941 -50.88 15.82 39.26
C GLU A 941 -49.89 16.91 38.83
N VAL A 942 -49.44 17.75 39.77
CA VAL A 942 -48.38 18.75 39.55
C VAL A 942 -47.06 18.07 39.15
N THR A 943 -46.61 17.05 39.89
CA THR A 943 -45.38 16.33 39.54
C THR A 943 -45.49 15.59 38.19
N THR A 944 -46.66 15.04 37.87
CA THR A 944 -46.91 14.44 36.55
C THR A 944 -46.89 15.49 35.42
N CYS A 945 -47.34 16.72 35.69
CA CYS A 945 -47.28 17.84 34.77
C CYS A 945 -45.83 18.29 34.51
N GLU A 946 -45.00 18.35 35.56
CA GLU A 946 -43.57 18.67 35.46
C GLU A 946 -42.81 17.59 34.66
N LEU A 947 -43.04 16.32 34.96
CA LEU A 947 -42.44 15.21 34.19
C LEU A 947 -42.90 15.19 32.73
N LYS A 948 -44.15 15.56 32.43
CA LYS A 948 -44.62 15.73 31.05
C LYS A 948 -43.87 16.86 30.34
N LYS A 949 -43.64 18.00 31.01
CA LYS A 949 -42.84 19.11 30.45
C LYS A 949 -41.41 18.68 30.15
N GLU A 950 -40.75 17.96 31.07
CA GLU A 950 -39.39 17.43 30.84
C GLU A 950 -39.36 16.42 29.68
N ARG A 951 -40.33 15.50 29.63
CA ARG A 951 -40.47 14.55 28.52
C ARG A 951 -40.65 15.27 27.19
N ASP A 952 -41.48 16.31 27.15
CA ASP A 952 -41.75 17.08 25.93
C ASP A 952 -40.55 17.97 25.54
N GLN A 953 -39.72 18.40 26.50
CA GLN A 953 -38.43 19.05 26.22
C GLN A 953 -37.39 18.07 25.67
N LEU A 954 -37.29 16.86 26.24
CA LEU A 954 -36.39 15.81 25.74
C LEU A 954 -36.80 15.35 24.34
N ASN A 955 -38.10 15.16 24.08
CA ASN A 955 -38.60 14.83 22.76
C ASN A 955 -38.31 15.92 21.72
N ARG A 956 -38.32 17.20 22.11
CA ARG A 956 -37.90 18.30 21.22
C ARG A 956 -36.41 18.21 20.89
N LYS A 957 -35.55 17.99 21.89
CA LYS A 957 -34.11 17.78 21.66
C LYS A 957 -33.81 16.55 20.80
N ILE A 958 -34.55 15.46 20.97
CA ILE A 958 -34.39 14.26 20.13
C ILE A 958 -34.73 14.60 18.67
N LYS A 959 -35.86 15.30 18.43
CA LYS A 959 -36.24 15.73 17.07
C LYS A 959 -35.23 16.70 16.44
N GLU A 960 -34.68 17.62 17.22
CA GLU A 960 -33.59 18.51 16.76
C GLU A 960 -32.36 17.71 16.36
N MET A 961 -31.93 16.74 17.18
CA MET A 961 -30.82 15.85 16.83
C MET A 961 -31.12 14.95 15.62
N GLU A 962 -32.36 14.49 15.44
CA GLU A 962 -32.79 13.74 14.25
C GLU A 962 -32.68 14.59 12.98
N ILE A 963 -33.06 15.87 13.06
CA ILE A 963 -32.93 16.83 11.95
C ILE A 963 -31.44 17.09 11.64
N ASP A 964 -30.61 17.35 12.65
CA ASP A 964 -29.17 17.58 12.46
C ASP A 964 -28.48 16.35 11.82
N ILE A 965 -28.85 15.14 12.23
CA ILE A 965 -28.35 13.89 11.63
C ILE A 965 -28.78 13.78 10.16
N GLU A 966 -30.03 14.13 9.84
CA GLU A 966 -30.54 14.10 8.47
C GLU A 966 -29.85 15.15 7.58
N GLU A 967 -29.60 16.35 8.09
CA GLU A 967 -28.84 17.39 7.40
C GLU A 967 -27.37 16.97 7.17
N LEU A 968 -26.73 16.32 8.16
CA LEU A 968 -25.39 15.76 7.99
C LEU A 968 -25.35 14.64 6.93
N ARG A 969 -26.37 13.76 6.91
CA ARG A 969 -26.52 12.72 5.89
C ARG A 969 -26.66 13.31 4.50
N GLN A 970 -27.50 14.33 4.33
CA GLN A 970 -27.66 15.02 3.05
C GLN A 970 -26.37 15.74 2.62
N SER A 971 -25.63 16.36 3.56
CA SER A 971 -24.33 16.98 3.28
C SER A 971 -23.29 15.96 2.81
N TYR A 972 -23.23 14.79 3.47
CA TYR A 972 -22.35 13.70 3.09
C TYR A 972 -22.70 13.14 1.70
N GLU A 973 -23.98 12.94 1.42
CA GLU A 973 -24.45 12.47 0.11
C GLU A 973 -24.09 13.47 -1.01
N GLN A 974 -24.26 14.77 -0.76
CA GLN A 974 -23.83 15.81 -1.71
C GLN A 974 -22.31 15.82 -1.93
N LEU A 975 -21.52 15.59 -0.88
CA LEU A 975 -20.06 15.49 -0.98
C LEU A 975 -19.64 14.24 -1.77
N ASN A 976 -20.32 13.12 -1.55
CA ASN A 976 -20.11 11.87 -2.27
C ASN A 976 -20.44 12.01 -3.77
N ILE A 977 -21.55 12.66 -4.11
CA ILE A 977 -21.90 12.98 -5.51
C ILE A 977 -20.84 13.87 -6.16
N LYS A 978 -20.32 14.88 -5.44
CA LYS A 978 -19.23 15.73 -5.95
C LYS A 978 -17.95 14.93 -6.18
N HIS A 979 -17.57 14.07 -5.24
CA HIS A 979 -16.41 13.20 -5.38
C HIS A 979 -16.56 12.22 -6.57
N GLN A 980 -17.73 11.61 -6.74
CA GLN A 980 -18.00 10.76 -7.92
C GLN A 980 -17.91 11.54 -9.22
N LYS A 981 -18.39 12.78 -9.25
CA LYS A 981 -18.29 13.64 -10.43
C LYS A 981 -16.83 14.01 -10.76
N THR A 982 -16.02 14.38 -9.78
CA THR A 982 -14.59 14.68 -10.03
C THR A 982 -13.82 13.43 -10.46
N VAL A 983 -14.12 12.26 -9.89
CA VAL A 983 -13.56 10.99 -10.34
C VAL A 983 -13.96 10.69 -11.78
N ALA A 984 -15.22 10.90 -12.16
CA ALA A 984 -15.67 10.72 -13.55
C ALA A 984 -14.96 11.68 -14.52
N GLU A 985 -14.79 12.94 -14.13
CA GLU A 985 -14.03 13.94 -14.92
C GLU A 985 -12.55 13.55 -15.05
N HIS A 986 -11.92 13.03 -13.99
CA HIS A 986 -10.55 12.52 -14.05
C HIS A 986 -10.43 11.28 -14.95
N VAL A 987 -11.37 10.36 -14.89
CA VAL A 987 -11.41 9.19 -15.79
C VAL A 987 -11.53 9.64 -17.25
N GLU A 988 -12.37 10.64 -17.54
CA GLU A 988 -12.56 11.15 -18.91
C GLU A 988 -11.32 11.93 -19.40
N THR A 989 -10.68 12.73 -18.56
CA THR A 989 -9.40 13.39 -18.94
C THR A 989 -8.30 12.38 -19.22
N VAL A 990 -8.17 11.32 -18.41
CA VAL A 990 -7.22 10.23 -18.65
C VAL A 990 -7.56 9.49 -19.95
N ARG A 991 -8.85 9.24 -20.22
CA ARG A 991 -9.31 8.66 -21.49
C ARG A 991 -8.91 9.53 -22.68
N ASN A 992 -9.11 10.84 -22.60
CA ASN A 992 -8.74 11.79 -23.65
C ASN A 992 -7.22 11.85 -23.89
N LEU A 993 -6.42 11.88 -22.82
CA LEU A 993 -4.95 11.82 -22.92
C LEU A 993 -4.49 10.49 -23.55
N LYS A 994 -5.14 9.38 -23.21
CA LYS A 994 -4.85 8.07 -23.80
C LYS A 994 -5.19 8.03 -25.29
N VAL A 995 -6.35 8.56 -25.70
CA VAL A 995 -6.72 8.69 -27.11
C VAL A 995 -5.71 9.57 -27.86
N HIS A 996 -5.25 10.67 -27.25
CA HIS A 996 -4.23 11.53 -27.86
C HIS A 996 -2.88 10.80 -28.03
N ALA A 997 -2.42 10.08 -27.02
CA ALA A 997 -1.20 9.27 -27.09
C ALA A 997 -1.29 8.14 -28.12
N ASP A 998 -2.45 7.47 -28.21
CA ASP A 998 -2.71 6.42 -29.21
C ASP A 998 -2.76 7.00 -30.63
N THR A 999 -3.39 8.17 -30.80
CA THR A 999 -3.44 8.89 -32.08
C THR A 999 -2.04 9.32 -32.52
N LEU A 1000 -1.24 9.87 -31.60
CA LEU A 1000 0.15 10.27 -31.88
C LEU A 1000 1.01 9.05 -32.24
N SER A 1001 0.85 7.95 -31.51
CA SER A 1001 1.53 6.68 -31.80
C SER A 1001 1.10 6.10 -33.15
N GLN A 1002 -0.15 6.29 -33.56
CA GLN A 1002 -0.64 5.90 -34.88
C GLN A 1002 -0.06 6.79 -35.98
N CYS A 1003 0.04 8.11 -35.77
CA CYS A 1003 0.71 9.03 -36.68
C CYS A 1003 2.19 8.65 -36.89
N TYR A 1004 2.94 8.36 -35.82
CA TYR A 1004 4.33 7.93 -35.95
C TYR A 1004 4.47 6.56 -36.63
N ARG A 1005 3.58 5.60 -36.32
CA ARG A 1005 3.57 4.31 -37.04
C ARG A 1005 3.27 4.47 -38.53
N GLN A 1006 2.35 5.36 -38.89
CA GLN A 1006 2.05 5.65 -40.28
C GLN A 1006 3.22 6.36 -40.98
N GLN A 1007 3.88 7.32 -40.32
CA GLN A 1007 5.09 7.96 -40.87
C GLN A 1007 6.22 6.96 -41.09
N LEU A 1008 6.45 6.03 -40.16
CA LEU A 1008 7.43 4.96 -40.33
C LEU A 1008 7.07 4.04 -41.49
N ALA A 1009 5.81 3.60 -41.59
CA ALA A 1009 5.34 2.77 -42.70
C ALA A 1009 5.47 3.49 -44.06
N GLU A 1010 5.17 4.79 -44.12
CA GLU A 1010 5.37 5.58 -45.33
C GLU A 1010 6.85 5.73 -45.70
N GLN A 1011 7.74 5.88 -44.72
CA GLN A 1011 9.20 5.88 -44.94
C GLN A 1011 9.71 4.52 -45.40
N GLU A 1012 9.23 3.43 -44.83
CA GLU A 1012 9.53 2.07 -45.29
C GLU A 1012 9.07 1.85 -46.73
N VAL A 1013 7.88 2.32 -47.11
CA VAL A 1013 7.40 2.26 -48.49
C VAL A 1013 8.26 3.13 -49.42
N ARG A 1014 8.73 4.30 -48.98
CA ARG A 1014 9.66 5.14 -49.76
C ARG A 1014 11.00 4.46 -49.96
N HIS A 1015 11.62 3.96 -48.89
CA HIS A 1015 12.87 3.21 -48.99
C HIS A 1015 12.72 1.96 -49.86
N ASN A 1016 11.61 1.23 -49.75
CA ASN A 1016 11.35 0.08 -50.63
C ASN A 1016 11.18 0.50 -52.10
N ARG A 1017 10.52 1.63 -52.38
CA ARG A 1017 10.45 2.18 -53.75
C ARG A 1017 11.82 2.62 -54.26
N GLU A 1018 12.62 3.28 -53.45
CA GLU A 1018 13.98 3.70 -53.79
C GLU A 1018 14.91 2.49 -54.01
N ILE A 1019 14.79 1.44 -53.20
CA ILE A 1019 15.51 0.18 -53.38
C ILE A 1019 15.12 -0.46 -54.71
N ILE A 1020 13.83 -0.52 -55.05
CA ILE A 1020 13.36 -1.04 -56.34
C ILE A 1020 13.88 -0.16 -57.50
N GLU A 1021 13.88 1.17 -57.33
CA GLU A 1021 14.40 2.09 -58.35
C GLU A 1021 15.91 1.92 -58.55
N LEU A 1022 16.68 1.80 -57.46
CA LEU A 1022 18.12 1.56 -57.49
C LEU A 1022 18.47 0.17 -58.05
N GLN A 1023 17.69 -0.87 -57.71
CA GLN A 1023 17.81 -2.20 -58.30
C GLN A 1023 17.52 -2.16 -59.81
N SER A 1024 16.51 -1.40 -60.24
CA SER A 1024 16.18 -1.23 -61.67
C SER A 1024 17.23 -0.42 -62.45
N ARG A 1025 17.94 0.50 -61.78
CA ARG A 1025 19.09 1.24 -62.34
C ARG A 1025 20.35 0.37 -62.41
N LEU A 1026 20.54 -0.54 -61.47
CA LEU A 1026 21.61 -1.54 -61.50
C LEU A 1026 21.41 -2.61 -62.58
N GLU A 1027 20.16 -2.93 -62.94
CA GLU A 1027 19.83 -3.92 -63.97
C GLU A 1027 19.96 -3.38 -65.42
N LYS A 1028 20.27 -2.08 -65.60
CA LYS A 1028 20.56 -1.49 -66.92
C LYS A 1028 21.99 -0.98 -67.01
N VAL A 1029 22.89 -1.87 -67.44
CA VAL A 1029 24.16 -1.50 -68.10
C VAL A 1029 24.15 -2.18 -69.47
N PRO A 1030 24.19 -1.40 -70.57
CA PRO A 1030 25.51 -1.20 -71.20
C PRO A 1030 25.74 0.18 -71.84
N GLY A 1031 26.98 0.64 -71.70
CA GLY A 1031 27.77 1.25 -72.78
C GLY A 1031 27.67 2.76 -72.97
N PRO A 1032 28.78 3.42 -73.39
CA PRO A 1032 29.10 4.81 -73.05
C PRO A 1032 28.79 5.80 -74.19
N VAL A 1033 28.83 7.12 -73.89
CA VAL A 1033 29.36 8.24 -74.70
C VAL A 1033 28.58 9.57 -74.45
N GLU A 1034 29.37 10.62 -74.16
CA GLU A 1034 29.18 12.08 -74.34
C GLU A 1034 28.08 12.89 -73.60
N THR A 1035 28.56 13.84 -72.78
CA THR A 1035 27.98 15.18 -72.50
C THR A 1035 27.52 15.91 -73.79
N PRO A 1036 26.56 16.88 -73.79
CA PRO A 1036 26.42 17.97 -72.80
C PRO A 1036 25.01 18.61 -72.56
N VAL A 1037 24.88 19.35 -71.45
CA VAL A 1037 24.26 20.70 -71.29
C VAL A 1037 22.73 20.92 -71.42
N ASN A 1038 22.24 21.83 -70.55
CA ASN A 1038 20.98 22.59 -70.52
C ASN A 1038 19.72 21.88 -70.01
N ALA A 1039 18.80 22.53 -69.31
CA ALA A 1039 18.71 23.80 -68.57
C ALA A 1039 17.28 23.83 -68.01
N LEU A 1040 17.11 24.44 -66.83
CA LEU A 1040 15.91 25.19 -66.39
C LEU A 1040 14.55 24.47 -66.42
N SER A 1041 13.84 24.50 -65.30
CA SER A 1041 12.92 25.62 -65.05
C SER A 1041 11.94 25.30 -63.92
N ASN A 1042 12.02 26.15 -62.89
CA ASN A 1042 10.92 26.77 -62.17
C ASN A 1042 10.06 25.92 -61.22
N MET A 1043 10.29 26.17 -59.92
CA MET A 1043 9.44 26.99 -59.02
C MET A 1043 7.90 26.76 -59.07
N PRO A 1044 7.17 26.90 -57.94
CA PRO A 1044 7.57 27.68 -56.76
C PRO A 1044 7.39 26.94 -55.43
N ARG A 1045 8.37 27.17 -54.56
CA ARG A 1045 8.17 27.29 -53.13
C ARG A 1045 7.77 28.75 -52.92
N GLU A 1046 6.62 28.98 -52.30
CA GLU A 1046 6.33 30.21 -51.55
C GLU A 1046 6.09 29.67 -50.14
N GLU A 1047 7.11 29.73 -49.29
CA GLU A 1047 7.44 30.89 -48.47
C GLU A 1047 6.24 31.20 -47.60
N GLY A 1048 6.33 30.83 -46.33
CA GLY A 1048 6.93 31.78 -45.43
C GLY A 1048 5.76 32.53 -44.78
N GLU A 1049 5.85 33.07 -43.61
CA GLU A 1049 6.97 33.63 -42.91
C GLU A 1049 6.43 33.87 -41.51
N GLY A 1050 7.37 34.07 -40.61
CA GLY A 1050 7.20 35.19 -39.72
C GLY A 1050 7.02 34.74 -38.29
N SER A 1051 8.04 34.90 -37.45
CA SER A 1051 8.43 36.22 -36.93
C SER A 1051 7.32 36.77 -36.05
N GLU A 1052 7.53 37.23 -34.83
CA GLU A 1052 8.70 37.63 -34.07
C GLU A 1052 8.10 37.81 -32.66
N SER A 1053 8.71 37.35 -31.56
CA SER A 1053 9.75 38.10 -30.83
C SER A 1053 9.30 39.56 -30.62
N VAL A 1054 9.12 40.12 -29.43
CA VAL A 1054 10.10 40.28 -28.35
C VAL A 1054 9.36 40.99 -27.18
N GLU A 1055 9.53 40.56 -25.93
CA GLU A 1055 9.66 41.54 -24.84
C GLU A 1055 11.11 41.45 -24.38
N THR A 1056 11.98 42.43 -24.61
CA THR A 1056 11.83 43.86 -24.91
C THR A 1056 11.19 44.26 -26.26
N ASN A 1057 9.98 44.82 -26.17
CA ASN A 1057 9.24 45.65 -27.15
C ASN A 1057 10.09 46.54 -28.10
N PRO A 1058 9.54 47.14 -29.20
CA PRO A 1058 8.25 46.91 -29.91
C PRO A 1058 8.36 46.86 -31.48
N VAL A 1059 7.31 46.34 -32.13
CA VAL A 1059 6.93 46.30 -33.58
C VAL A 1059 6.95 47.72 -34.27
N PRO A 1060 7.04 47.99 -35.62
CA PRO A 1060 6.81 47.20 -36.88
C PRO A 1060 7.79 47.35 -38.11
N ASN A 1061 7.65 46.43 -39.09
CA ASN A 1061 7.82 46.55 -40.57
C ASN A 1061 9.21 46.67 -41.28
N ASN A 1062 9.31 45.91 -42.41
CA ASN A 1062 10.09 46.07 -43.66
C ASN A 1062 11.48 45.41 -43.86
N VAL A 1063 11.46 44.28 -44.60
CA VAL A 1063 12.27 43.85 -45.78
C VAL A 1063 13.59 44.58 -46.10
N HIS A 1064 14.71 43.84 -46.22
CA HIS A 1064 15.75 43.96 -47.28
C HIS A 1064 16.75 42.76 -47.29
N PRO A 1065 17.18 42.22 -48.47
CA PRO A 1065 18.13 41.11 -48.57
C PRO A 1065 19.63 41.53 -48.60
N ILE A 1066 20.51 40.61 -48.16
CA ILE A 1066 21.96 40.79 -47.99
C ILE A 1066 22.72 40.69 -49.35
N PRO A 1067 23.71 41.56 -49.64
CA PRO A 1067 24.37 41.66 -50.95
C PRO A 1067 25.32 40.52 -51.35
N LEU A 1068 25.47 40.37 -52.67
CA LEU A 1068 26.20 39.34 -53.44
C LEU A 1068 27.69 39.15 -53.11
N GLU A 1069 28.32 40.02 -52.32
CA GLU A 1069 29.77 39.96 -52.07
C GLU A 1069 30.18 38.78 -51.19
N ARG A 1070 29.25 38.22 -50.39
CA ARG A 1070 29.53 37.08 -49.50
C ARG A 1070 29.45 35.71 -50.19
N LEU A 1071 28.92 35.64 -51.41
CA LEU A 1071 28.77 34.40 -52.20
C LEU A 1071 29.96 34.12 -53.14
N LEU A 1072 30.90 35.06 -53.23
CA LEU A 1072 32.05 34.96 -54.12
C LEU A 1072 33.38 34.73 -53.38
N ASP A 1073 33.34 34.50 -52.07
CA ASP A 1073 34.56 34.23 -51.28
C ASP A 1073 34.83 32.72 -51.17
N SER A 1074 36.10 32.34 -51.23
CA SER A 1074 36.63 30.97 -51.42
C SER A 1074 36.44 30.00 -50.24
N THR A 1075 35.29 30.05 -49.53
CA THR A 1075 35.01 29.23 -48.34
C THR A 1075 34.36 27.87 -48.64
N SER A 1076 34.01 27.58 -49.90
CA SER A 1076 33.39 26.29 -50.28
C SER A 1076 34.32 25.08 -50.13
N ASP A 1077 35.63 25.25 -50.23
CA ASP A 1077 36.58 24.14 -50.03
C ASP A 1077 36.68 23.73 -48.55
N ASP A 1078 36.58 24.68 -47.63
CA ASP A 1078 36.58 24.40 -46.19
C ASP A 1078 35.27 23.73 -45.75
N GLU A 1079 34.12 24.15 -46.29
CA GLU A 1079 32.84 23.48 -46.04
C GLU A 1079 32.80 22.05 -46.62
N MET A 1080 33.34 21.84 -47.83
CA MET A 1080 33.48 20.50 -48.41
C MET A 1080 34.44 19.60 -47.62
N SER A 1081 35.50 20.17 -47.04
CA SER A 1081 36.42 19.44 -46.17
C SER A 1081 35.74 19.03 -44.85
N PHE A 1082 34.90 19.90 -44.29
CA PHE A 1082 34.12 19.62 -43.09
C PHE A 1082 33.05 18.56 -43.34
N LEU A 1083 32.34 18.63 -44.47
CA LEU A 1083 31.38 17.59 -44.87
C LEU A 1083 32.06 16.24 -45.12
N LYS A 1084 33.23 16.20 -45.75
CA LYS A 1084 34.01 14.95 -45.92
C LYS A 1084 34.48 14.37 -44.59
N LYS A 1085 34.90 15.22 -43.65
CA LYS A 1085 35.31 14.80 -42.32
C LYS A 1085 34.13 14.24 -41.52
N SER A 1086 32.97 14.90 -41.59
CA SER A 1086 31.73 14.44 -40.98
C SER A 1086 31.23 13.14 -41.62
N LEU A 1087 31.36 12.99 -42.95
CA LEU A 1087 31.01 11.77 -43.67
C LEU A 1087 31.92 10.60 -43.28
N LEU A 1088 33.24 10.80 -43.19
CA LEU A 1088 34.19 9.78 -42.72
C LEU A 1088 33.93 9.39 -41.27
N GLU A 1089 33.57 10.36 -40.43
CA GLU A 1089 33.19 10.08 -39.04
C GLU A 1089 31.92 9.24 -38.99
N GLN A 1090 30.94 9.53 -39.85
CA GLN A 1090 29.71 8.74 -39.95
C GLN A 1090 29.94 7.35 -40.55
N GLU A 1091 30.83 7.21 -41.54
CA GLU A 1091 31.26 5.92 -42.09
C GLU A 1091 31.96 5.07 -41.03
N SER A 1092 32.83 5.67 -40.21
CA SER A 1092 33.49 4.96 -39.10
C SER A 1092 32.47 4.49 -38.03
N LYS A 1093 31.44 5.30 -37.75
CA LYS A 1093 30.34 4.93 -36.85
C LYS A 1093 29.52 3.78 -37.42
N VAL A 1094 29.24 3.77 -38.72
CA VAL A 1094 28.53 2.67 -39.40
C VAL A 1094 29.36 1.39 -39.35
N ILE A 1095 30.67 1.44 -39.60
CA ILE A 1095 31.56 0.27 -39.49
C ILE A 1095 31.57 -0.27 -38.07
N HIS A 1096 31.70 0.61 -37.07
CA HIS A 1096 31.67 0.22 -35.65
C HIS A 1096 30.32 -0.39 -35.26
N LEU A 1097 29.19 0.21 -35.67
CA LEU A 1097 27.86 -0.35 -35.42
C LEU A 1097 27.65 -1.69 -36.13
N THR A 1098 28.21 -1.88 -37.32
CA THR A 1098 28.15 -3.15 -38.05
C THR A 1098 28.95 -4.24 -37.35
N ALA A 1099 30.14 -3.90 -36.83
CA ALA A 1099 30.93 -4.81 -36.00
C ALA A 1099 30.19 -5.16 -34.70
N LEU A 1100 29.62 -4.17 -34.02
CA LEU A 1100 28.81 -4.39 -32.82
C LEU A 1100 27.61 -5.29 -33.10
N LEU A 1101 26.94 -5.10 -34.25
CA LEU A 1101 25.82 -5.94 -34.67
C LEU A 1101 26.28 -7.39 -34.90
N SER A 1102 27.39 -7.61 -35.61
CA SER A 1102 27.99 -8.93 -35.81
C SER A 1102 28.33 -9.62 -34.49
N ASP A 1103 28.90 -8.89 -33.52
CA ASP A 1103 29.22 -9.42 -32.20
C ASP A 1103 27.94 -9.80 -31.43
N THR A 1104 26.90 -8.96 -31.50
CA THR A 1104 25.59 -9.27 -30.90
C THR A 1104 24.89 -10.47 -31.55
N GLU A 1105 25.01 -10.63 -32.87
CA GLU A 1105 24.49 -11.80 -33.60
C GLU A 1105 25.25 -13.08 -33.21
N GLN A 1106 26.57 -12.99 -33.06
CA GLN A 1106 27.40 -14.11 -32.61
C GLN A 1106 27.06 -14.52 -31.18
N ASP A 1107 26.86 -13.56 -30.28
CA ASP A 1107 26.47 -13.82 -28.90
C ASP A 1107 25.04 -14.36 -28.79
N LEU A 1108 24.13 -13.90 -29.66
CA LEU A 1108 22.79 -14.49 -29.78
C LEU A 1108 22.88 -15.97 -30.20
N ALA A 1109 23.73 -16.31 -31.18
CA ALA A 1109 23.94 -17.70 -31.60
C ALA A 1109 24.52 -18.56 -30.47
N LYS A 1110 25.50 -18.05 -29.71
CA LYS A 1110 26.04 -18.72 -28.51
C LYS A 1110 24.96 -18.93 -27.45
N HIS A 1111 24.14 -17.91 -27.17
CA HIS A 1111 23.05 -18.01 -26.20
C HIS A 1111 21.95 -18.99 -26.62
N VAL A 1112 21.65 -19.11 -27.92
CA VAL A 1112 20.73 -20.11 -28.47
C VAL A 1112 21.30 -21.52 -28.29
N GLN A 1113 22.58 -21.73 -28.56
CA GLN A 1113 23.24 -23.03 -28.35
C GLN A 1113 23.31 -23.39 -26.85
N MET A 1114 23.66 -22.43 -25.99
CA MET A 1114 23.65 -22.62 -24.53
C MET A 1114 22.24 -22.93 -24.01
N ASN A 1115 21.21 -22.26 -24.53
CA ASN A 1115 19.81 -22.60 -24.20
C ASN A 1115 19.44 -24.01 -24.63
N LYS A 1116 19.90 -24.46 -25.79
CA LYS A 1116 19.66 -25.83 -26.26
C LYS A 1116 20.32 -26.86 -25.33
N VAL A 1117 21.57 -26.60 -24.91
CA VAL A 1117 22.31 -27.45 -23.97
C VAL A 1117 21.66 -27.44 -22.59
N LEU A 1118 21.27 -26.27 -22.05
CA LEU A 1118 20.61 -26.15 -20.75
C LEU A 1118 19.24 -26.84 -20.74
N LYS A 1119 18.44 -26.68 -21.80
CA LYS A 1119 17.16 -27.40 -21.93
C LYS A 1119 17.38 -28.92 -21.96
N GLU A 1120 18.44 -29.40 -22.60
CA GLU A 1120 18.76 -30.83 -22.59
C GLU A 1120 19.31 -31.28 -21.24
N GLU A 1121 20.08 -30.46 -20.53
CA GLU A 1121 20.58 -30.77 -19.18
C GLU A 1121 19.44 -30.79 -18.15
N ILE A 1122 18.47 -29.89 -18.23
CA ILE A 1122 17.25 -29.92 -17.42
C ILE A 1122 16.46 -31.20 -17.72
N ARG A 1123 16.26 -31.54 -19.00
CA ARG A 1123 15.63 -32.81 -19.38
C ARG A 1123 16.43 -34.02 -18.89
N ARG A 1124 17.76 -33.96 -18.90
CA ARG A 1124 18.65 -35.02 -18.39
C ARG A 1124 18.48 -35.19 -16.89
N GLN A 1125 18.44 -34.09 -16.14
CA GLN A 1125 18.23 -34.10 -14.69
C GLN A 1125 16.83 -34.59 -14.33
N GLN A 1126 15.78 -34.15 -15.03
CA GLN A 1126 14.42 -34.67 -14.86
C GLN A 1126 14.36 -36.18 -15.11
N ARG A 1127 14.96 -36.67 -16.22
CA ARG A 1127 15.09 -38.11 -16.50
C ARG A 1127 15.96 -38.85 -15.48
N SER A 1128 16.86 -38.16 -14.75
CA SER A 1128 17.65 -38.75 -13.66
C SER A 1128 16.84 -38.91 -12.38
N VAL A 1129 16.05 -37.91 -12.02
CA VAL A 1129 15.14 -37.96 -10.85
C VAL A 1129 14.05 -39.00 -11.08
N GLU A 1130 13.45 -39.04 -12.28
CA GLU A 1130 12.48 -40.10 -12.63
C GLU A 1130 13.09 -41.51 -12.64
N ARG A 1131 14.40 -41.65 -12.91
CA ARG A 1131 15.11 -42.93 -12.80
C ARG A 1131 15.31 -43.37 -11.35
N GLU A 1132 15.42 -42.43 -10.41
CA GLU A 1132 15.59 -42.70 -8.99
C GLU A 1132 14.34 -43.37 -8.41
N GLU A 1133 13.16 -42.94 -8.81
CA GLU A 1133 11.88 -43.59 -8.45
C GLU A 1133 11.78 -45.04 -8.98
N HIS A 1134 12.39 -45.32 -10.13
CA HIS A 1134 12.46 -46.66 -10.70
C HIS A 1134 13.69 -47.47 -10.25
N ALA A 1135 14.58 -46.90 -9.43
CA ALA A 1135 15.81 -47.55 -8.96
C ALA A 1135 15.55 -48.67 -7.94
N GLU A 1136 14.39 -48.69 -7.28
CA GLU A 1136 13.98 -49.81 -6.41
C GLU A 1136 13.78 -51.13 -7.20
N ASN A 1137 13.60 -51.05 -8.52
CA ASN A 1137 13.39 -52.18 -9.42
C ASN A 1137 14.66 -52.63 -10.18
N LEU A 1138 15.86 -52.40 -9.62
CA LEU A 1138 17.14 -52.78 -10.25
C LEU A 1138 17.25 -54.26 -10.63
N GLU A 1139 16.64 -55.16 -9.86
CA GLU A 1139 16.63 -56.60 -10.16
C GLU A 1139 15.74 -56.93 -11.37
N TYR A 1140 14.62 -56.23 -11.52
CA TYR A 1140 13.77 -56.34 -12.70
C TYR A 1140 14.46 -55.77 -13.94
N LEU A 1141 15.12 -54.61 -13.82
CA LEU A 1141 15.93 -54.03 -14.90
C LEU A 1141 17.04 -54.98 -15.32
N LYS A 1142 17.76 -55.59 -14.37
CA LYS A 1142 18.77 -56.62 -14.65
C LYS A 1142 18.20 -57.76 -15.48
N ASN A 1143 17.02 -58.26 -15.14
CA ASN A 1143 16.36 -59.35 -15.87
C ASN A 1143 15.91 -58.92 -17.27
N VAL A 1144 15.39 -57.69 -17.44
CA VAL A 1144 14.97 -57.14 -18.72
C VAL A 1144 16.18 -56.88 -19.64
N VAL A 1145 17.27 -56.30 -19.11
CA VAL A 1145 18.52 -56.08 -19.85
C VAL A 1145 19.17 -57.41 -20.22
N PHE A 1146 19.21 -58.38 -19.30
CA PHE A 1146 19.72 -59.72 -19.58
C PHE A 1146 18.95 -60.41 -20.71
N LYS A 1147 17.61 -60.34 -20.69
CA LYS A 1147 16.76 -60.80 -21.81
C LYS A 1147 17.04 -60.01 -23.10
N PHE A 1148 17.17 -58.70 -23.04
CA PHE A 1148 17.45 -57.86 -24.22
C PHE A 1148 18.79 -58.17 -24.90
N VAL A 1149 19.82 -58.56 -24.13
CA VAL A 1149 21.16 -58.88 -24.64
C VAL A 1149 21.25 -60.33 -25.14
N THR A 1150 20.50 -61.26 -24.53
CA THR A 1150 20.53 -62.69 -24.88
C THR A 1150 19.57 -63.07 -26.01
N LEU A 1151 18.57 -62.25 -26.32
CA LEU A 1151 17.66 -62.46 -27.44
C LEU A 1151 18.28 -62.02 -28.77
N ASN A 1152 18.17 -62.87 -29.79
CA ASN A 1152 18.59 -62.55 -31.15
C ASN A 1152 17.70 -61.45 -31.76
N SER A 1153 18.26 -60.63 -32.66
CA SER A 1153 17.58 -59.49 -33.29
C SER A 1153 16.19 -59.87 -33.84
N GLY A 1154 15.12 -59.21 -33.39
CA GLY A 1154 13.75 -59.59 -33.72
C GLY A 1154 12.66 -58.80 -32.95
N ASP A 1155 11.39 -59.16 -33.22
CA ASP A 1155 10.20 -58.46 -32.69
C ASP A 1155 10.15 -58.46 -31.14
N GLU A 1156 10.67 -59.52 -30.50
CA GLU A 1156 10.76 -59.63 -29.04
C GLU A 1156 11.72 -58.60 -28.42
N ARG A 1157 12.87 -58.34 -29.07
CA ARG A 1157 13.82 -57.31 -28.64
C ARG A 1157 13.23 -55.91 -28.78
N THR A 1158 12.42 -55.71 -29.83
CA THR A 1158 11.72 -54.43 -30.08
C THR A 1158 10.62 -54.18 -29.04
N ARG A 1159 9.92 -55.23 -28.58
CA ARG A 1159 8.92 -55.13 -27.50
C ARG A 1159 9.51 -54.80 -26.13
N LEU A 1160 10.80 -55.10 -25.92
CA LEU A 1160 11.51 -54.73 -24.69
C LEU A 1160 12.02 -53.28 -24.70
N VAL A 1161 12.09 -52.60 -25.86
CA VAL A 1161 12.55 -51.21 -25.95
C VAL A 1161 11.63 -50.22 -25.21
N PRO A 1162 10.28 -50.28 -25.33
CA PRO A 1162 9.39 -49.44 -24.53
C PRO A 1162 9.55 -49.67 -23.02
N VAL A 1163 9.78 -50.92 -22.60
CA VAL A 1163 10.00 -51.28 -21.18
C VAL A 1163 11.33 -50.72 -20.68
N LEU A 1164 12.40 -50.86 -21.46
CA LEU A 1164 13.69 -50.22 -21.15
C LEU A 1164 13.58 -48.69 -21.15
N ASN A 1165 12.79 -48.11 -22.04
CA ASN A 1165 12.57 -46.66 -22.09
C ASN A 1165 11.75 -46.14 -20.89
N THR A 1166 10.80 -46.93 -20.37
CA THR A 1166 10.05 -46.56 -19.16
C THR A 1166 10.92 -46.64 -17.91
N ILE A 1167 11.78 -47.65 -17.79
CA ILE A 1167 12.63 -47.83 -16.61
C ILE A 1167 13.87 -46.91 -16.64
N LEU A 1168 14.53 -46.78 -17.80
CA LEU A 1168 15.76 -46.00 -17.94
C LEU A 1168 15.53 -44.56 -18.42
N LYS A 1169 14.29 -44.18 -18.76
CA LYS A 1169 13.91 -42.85 -19.26
C LYS A 1169 14.92 -42.35 -20.33
N LEU A 1170 15.07 -43.16 -21.39
CA LEU A 1170 16.05 -42.91 -22.44
C LEU A 1170 15.67 -41.64 -23.22
N SER A 1171 16.67 -40.97 -23.79
CA SER A 1171 16.41 -39.80 -24.64
C SER A 1171 15.68 -40.24 -25.91
N PRO A 1172 14.93 -39.35 -26.58
CA PRO A 1172 14.33 -39.69 -27.87
C PRO A 1172 15.35 -40.19 -28.89
N GLU A 1173 16.60 -39.71 -28.83
CA GLU A 1173 17.70 -40.18 -29.69
C GLU A 1173 18.23 -41.55 -29.26
N GLU A 1174 18.38 -41.80 -27.97
CA GLU A 1174 18.82 -43.07 -27.41
C GLU A 1174 17.78 -44.18 -27.64
N ALA A 1175 16.50 -43.88 -27.42
CA ALA A 1175 15.40 -44.79 -27.70
C ALA A 1175 15.29 -45.12 -29.20
N ARG A 1176 15.54 -44.14 -30.09
CA ARG A 1176 15.64 -44.39 -31.54
C ARG A 1176 16.83 -45.29 -31.86
N LYS A 1177 18.02 -45.04 -31.30
CA LYS A 1177 19.21 -45.90 -31.49
C LYS A 1177 18.95 -47.32 -30.98
N LEU A 1178 18.34 -47.48 -29.79
CA LEU A 1178 17.99 -48.78 -29.23
C LEU A 1178 16.95 -49.52 -30.09
N THR A 1179 15.99 -48.79 -30.66
CA THR A 1179 14.99 -49.32 -31.60
C THR A 1179 15.64 -49.77 -32.91
N MET A 1180 16.61 -49.01 -33.44
CA MET A 1180 17.37 -49.42 -34.64
C MET A 1180 18.18 -50.69 -34.39
N VAL A 1181 18.85 -50.78 -33.23
CA VAL A 1181 19.58 -52.01 -32.80
C VAL A 1181 18.60 -53.18 -32.62
N ALA A 1182 17.43 -52.95 -32.04
CA ALA A 1182 16.43 -53.99 -31.82
C ALA A 1182 15.82 -54.53 -33.13
N LYS A 1183 15.67 -53.67 -34.15
CA LYS A 1183 15.19 -54.02 -35.49
C LYS A 1183 16.25 -54.66 -36.40
N GLY A 1184 17.51 -54.71 -35.97
CA GLY A 1184 18.60 -55.36 -36.70
C GLY A 1184 19.19 -54.55 -37.85
N ASP A 1185 19.08 -53.22 -37.82
CA ASP A 1185 19.63 -52.36 -38.87
C ASP A 1185 21.18 -52.33 -38.81
N PRO A 1186 21.93 -52.63 -39.90
CA PRO A 1186 23.38 -52.92 -39.83
C PRO A 1186 24.28 -51.72 -39.56
N GLY A 1187 23.72 -50.53 -39.33
CA GLY A 1187 24.47 -49.28 -39.22
C GLY A 1187 25.27 -49.08 -37.93
N ILE A 1188 25.09 -49.93 -36.92
CA ILE A 1188 25.78 -49.80 -35.62
C ILE A 1188 26.78 -50.96 -35.49
N LYS A 1189 28.03 -50.68 -35.90
CA LYS A 1189 29.20 -51.54 -35.68
C LYS A 1189 29.23 -51.97 -34.22
N GLY A 1190 29.04 -53.27 -33.99
CA GLY A 1190 28.91 -53.86 -32.66
C GLY A 1190 30.21 -53.80 -31.85
N TRP A 1191 30.05 -54.05 -30.55
CA TRP A 1191 31.04 -54.06 -29.47
C TRP A 1191 32.29 -54.95 -29.69
N ALA A 1192 32.39 -55.64 -30.83
CA ALA A 1192 33.50 -56.49 -31.21
C ALA A 1192 34.80 -55.73 -31.58
N SER A 1193 34.79 -54.40 -31.69
CA SER A 1193 36.01 -53.62 -31.98
C SER A 1193 36.80 -53.19 -30.74
N TYR A 1194 36.31 -53.46 -29.52
CA TYR A 1194 36.97 -53.07 -28.26
C TYR A 1194 37.79 -54.21 -27.63
N LEU A 1195 37.83 -55.40 -28.24
CA LEU A 1195 38.74 -56.47 -27.85
C LEU A 1195 39.89 -56.55 -28.89
N PRO A 1196 41.15 -56.29 -28.52
CA PRO A 1196 42.26 -56.43 -29.45
C PRO A 1196 42.43 -57.92 -29.83
N MET A 1197 42.22 -58.23 -31.10
CA MET A 1197 42.60 -59.53 -31.67
C MET A 1197 44.11 -59.73 -31.48
N TRP A 1198 44.49 -60.77 -30.75
CA TRP A 1198 45.84 -61.30 -30.75
C TRP A 1198 46.21 -61.74 -32.17
N PRO A 1199 47.39 -61.38 -32.70
CA PRO A 1199 47.80 -61.87 -34.00
C PRO A 1199 48.33 -63.29 -33.84
N SER A 1200 47.69 -64.26 -34.48
CA SER A 1200 48.33 -65.55 -34.75
C SER A 1200 48.56 -65.71 -36.25
N PRO A 1201 49.76 -66.14 -36.66
CA PRO A 1201 50.23 -66.07 -38.04
C PRO A 1201 49.92 -67.39 -38.78
N ASN A 1202 49.39 -67.27 -40.00
CA ASN A 1202 49.58 -68.19 -41.15
C ASN A 1202 48.61 -67.76 -42.26
N LYS A 1203 49.12 -67.18 -43.35
CA LYS A 1203 49.48 -67.83 -44.64
C LYS A 1203 48.26 -68.17 -45.52
N PRO A 1204 48.37 -68.14 -46.86
CA PRO A 1204 49.32 -67.42 -47.72
C PRO A 1204 48.71 -66.16 -48.37
#